data_AF-A0A8J4SQ89-F1
#
_entry.id   AF-A0A8J4SQ89-F1
#
_cell.length_a   1.000
_cell.length_b   1.000
_cell.length_c   1.000
_cell.angle_alpha   90.00
_cell.angle_beta   90.00
_cell.angle_gamma   90.00
#
_symmetry.space_group_name_H-M   'P 1'
#
loop_
_entity.id
_entity.type
_entity.pdbx_description
1 polymer ?
#
loop_
_entity_poly.entity_id
_entity_poly.type
_entity_poly.pdbx_seq_one_letter_code
_entity_poly.pdbx_strand_id
1 'polypeptide(L)'
;MPHGITTPRTEGPTEDNLKLIGIDFYNRYKEDVKLFAEMGFKVFRTSIAWSRVFPKGDELEPNEKGLQFYDDLFDECHKYGIEPLVTISHYETPLHLSKTYDGWVNRKMIEFYERYVTVLFNRFKGKVKYWLTFNEINSILEEPFMSGGIYTPKSELSKQDLYQAIHHELVASALAVKLGHEIMPGAKIGCMVLSMPTYPLTPNPDDVVAAMHAEQRNDIFADIHARGYYPKYINRYFKANNINIKFEDGDAEILKHTVDFISFSYYVSICETGDPQKRVEGKGNLFAGVQNPYLKASEWGWQIDPQGLRVTLNKYWDRYQKPLFIVENGLGAADELITDENGNKTVNDDYRIQYLNDHLVQVGEAIEDGVEVMGYTSWGCIDLVSASTAEMKKRYGFIYVDRNNDGTEMKIEKVLNNNVVTVIDPGGNELVVMGRGIAFKKHTGETIDDSLVEKIFSLESKEVSQKLKTLLSDIPVEYVECSDEIIRYAETVLGEKLHESIYISLTDHIHFAIDRHRQGLQIRNALFWEIKRMYRKEYAIGLKALQIIEETLGVLLPEDECAFIAMHLVNAQMNGEMRETISITNIVKDILNIVRRSFVIELDEDSLSYYRFLTHLKFFAQRVLQGTAIEDKEADNPLHDLVSKQYPEAHACAVKINEYTRKIYNRILSKEEILYLTIHIERVVRTEQTIE
;
A
#
# COMPACT_ATOMS: atom_id res chain seq x y z
N MET A 1 7.83 -21.28 4.72
CA MET A 1 7.31 -19.90 4.89
C MET A 1 5.86 -19.88 4.44
N PRO A 2 4.94 -20.46 5.24
CA PRO A 2 3.50 -20.46 4.94
C PRO A 2 2.90 -19.06 4.93
N HIS A 3 3.37 -18.16 5.81
CA HIS A 3 2.87 -16.78 5.96
C HIS A 3 3.91 -15.73 5.53
N GLY A 4 4.65 -16.01 4.45
CA GLY A 4 5.57 -15.04 3.85
C GLY A 4 6.90 -14.85 4.59
N ILE A 5 7.62 -13.77 4.24
CA ILE A 5 8.99 -13.45 4.70
C ILE A 5 9.05 -12.86 6.11
N THR A 6 7.93 -12.31 6.59
CA THR A 6 7.83 -11.70 7.92
C THR A 6 7.65 -12.73 9.05
N THR A 7 7.45 -14.01 8.71
CA THR A 7 7.22 -15.07 9.69
C THR A 7 8.33 -16.12 9.68
N PRO A 8 8.59 -16.77 10.83
CA PRO A 8 9.58 -17.83 10.90
C PRO A 8 9.29 -18.99 9.93
N ARG A 9 10.37 -19.63 9.48
CA ARG A 9 10.28 -20.84 8.64
C ARG A 9 9.74 -22.00 9.47
N THR A 10 8.88 -22.81 8.86
CA THR A 10 8.44 -24.11 9.39
C THR A 10 9.46 -25.20 9.02
N GLU A 11 9.51 -26.30 9.79
CA GLU A 11 10.45 -27.41 9.53
C GLU A 11 10.20 -28.09 8.16
N GLY A 12 8.94 -28.12 7.76
CA GLY A 12 8.45 -28.61 6.48
C GLY A 12 7.21 -27.84 6.02
N PRO A 13 6.65 -28.21 4.86
CA PRO A 13 5.42 -27.60 4.38
C PRO A 13 4.25 -27.90 5.32
N THR A 14 3.43 -26.89 5.58
CA THR A 14 2.21 -26.96 6.39
C THR A 14 0.99 -26.76 5.49
N GLU A 15 -0.18 -27.30 5.88
CA GLU A 15 -1.38 -27.32 5.03
C GLU A 15 -1.91 -25.92 4.65
N ASP A 16 -1.70 -24.95 5.54
CA ASP A 16 -2.04 -23.53 5.37
C ASP A 16 -1.13 -22.80 4.37
N ASN A 17 -0.02 -23.42 3.93
CA ASN A 17 0.84 -22.81 2.93
C ASN A 17 0.16 -22.82 1.55
N LEU A 18 -0.40 -21.68 1.15
CA LEU A 18 -1.12 -21.53 -0.12
C LEU A 18 -0.30 -21.97 -1.35
N LYS A 19 1.04 -21.87 -1.29
CA LYS A 19 1.96 -22.28 -2.37
C LYS A 19 1.97 -23.79 -2.64
N LEU A 20 1.45 -24.63 -1.74
CA LEU A 20 1.32 -26.07 -1.98
C LEU A 20 0.42 -26.38 -3.19
N ILE A 21 -0.62 -25.56 -3.39
CA ILE A 21 -1.54 -25.64 -4.54
C ILE A 21 -1.28 -24.47 -5.52
N GLY A 22 -0.90 -23.29 -5.03
CA GLY A 22 -0.68 -22.08 -5.83
C GLY A 22 -1.98 -21.50 -6.41
N ILE A 23 -2.15 -21.52 -7.71
CA ILE A 23 -3.47 -21.31 -8.35
C ILE A 23 -3.85 -22.52 -9.20
N ASP A 24 -3.18 -23.65 -8.95
CA ASP A 24 -3.28 -24.87 -9.73
C ASP A 24 -2.87 -24.70 -11.21
N PHE A 25 -2.05 -23.68 -11.53
CA PHE A 25 -1.50 -23.44 -12.88
C PHE A 25 -0.84 -24.69 -13.47
N TYR A 26 -0.22 -25.53 -12.64
CA TYR A 26 0.39 -26.79 -13.10
C TYR A 26 -0.60 -27.71 -13.84
N ASN A 27 -1.86 -27.74 -13.42
CA ASN A 27 -2.90 -28.54 -14.07
C ASN A 27 -3.77 -27.70 -15.03
N ARG A 28 -3.83 -26.38 -14.83
CA ARG A 28 -4.74 -25.45 -15.54
C ARG A 28 -4.08 -24.59 -16.61
N TYR A 29 -2.77 -24.70 -16.82
CA TYR A 29 -2.02 -23.80 -17.71
C TYR A 29 -2.60 -23.68 -19.12
N LYS A 30 -3.27 -24.71 -19.66
CA LYS A 30 -3.91 -24.63 -20.99
C LYS A 30 -5.08 -23.66 -21.03
N GLU A 31 -5.85 -23.60 -19.95
CA GLU A 31 -6.96 -22.67 -19.79
C GLU A 31 -6.41 -21.25 -19.59
N ASP A 32 -5.39 -21.12 -18.74
CA ASP A 32 -4.77 -19.82 -18.42
C ASP A 32 -4.05 -19.22 -19.64
N VAL A 33 -3.26 -20.02 -20.37
CA VAL A 33 -2.57 -19.59 -21.61
C VAL A 33 -3.57 -19.18 -22.68
N LYS A 34 -4.74 -19.83 -22.75
CA LYS A 34 -5.81 -19.42 -23.65
C LYS A 34 -6.38 -18.04 -23.29
N LEU A 35 -6.53 -17.73 -22.00
CA LEU A 35 -6.92 -16.38 -21.55
C LEU A 35 -5.84 -15.35 -21.87
N PHE A 36 -4.55 -15.70 -21.75
CA PHE A 36 -3.45 -14.82 -22.17
C PHE A 36 -3.50 -14.53 -23.68
N ALA A 37 -3.84 -15.54 -24.48
CA ALA A 37 -4.02 -15.39 -25.92
C ALA A 37 -5.22 -14.49 -26.26
N GLU A 38 -6.31 -14.58 -25.49
CA GLU A 38 -7.49 -13.71 -25.63
C GLU A 38 -7.15 -12.24 -25.37
N MET A 39 -6.29 -11.96 -24.38
CA MET A 39 -5.72 -10.62 -24.16
C MET A 39 -4.71 -10.18 -25.23
N GLY A 40 -4.31 -11.07 -26.14
CA GLY A 40 -3.38 -10.77 -27.22
C GLY A 40 -1.91 -10.74 -26.81
N PHE A 41 -1.54 -11.44 -25.72
CA PHE A 41 -0.16 -11.50 -25.24
C PHE A 41 0.81 -11.88 -26.37
N LYS A 42 1.96 -11.20 -26.41
CA LYS A 42 3.08 -11.52 -27.32
C LYS A 42 4.19 -12.29 -26.63
N VAL A 43 4.27 -12.15 -25.32
CA VAL A 43 5.28 -12.76 -24.47
C VAL A 43 4.65 -13.14 -23.15
N PHE A 44 5.05 -14.29 -22.60
CA PHE A 44 4.67 -14.73 -21.26
C PHE A 44 5.92 -15.04 -20.45
N ARG A 45 6.12 -14.26 -19.37
CA ARG A 45 7.21 -14.48 -18.43
C ARG A 45 6.81 -15.52 -17.38
N THR A 46 7.62 -16.55 -17.22
CA THR A 46 7.49 -17.52 -16.11
C THR A 46 8.86 -18.03 -15.67
N SER A 47 8.92 -18.81 -14.60
CA SER A 47 10.15 -19.49 -14.17
C SER A 47 10.06 -21.00 -14.33
N ILE A 48 11.21 -21.63 -14.52
CA ILE A 48 11.33 -23.07 -14.42
C ILE A 48 11.71 -23.39 -12.97
N ALA A 49 10.86 -24.15 -12.28
CA ALA A 49 11.10 -24.57 -10.92
C ALA A 49 12.25 -25.54 -10.86
N TRP A 50 13.38 -25.10 -10.32
CA TRP A 50 14.61 -25.90 -10.22
C TRP A 50 14.32 -27.25 -9.54
N SER A 51 13.54 -27.26 -8.46
CA SER A 51 13.11 -28.48 -7.75
C SER A 51 12.22 -29.43 -8.57
N ARG A 52 11.65 -29.02 -9.71
CA ARG A 52 10.97 -29.96 -10.63
C ARG A 52 11.95 -30.68 -11.53
N VAL A 53 13.06 -30.03 -11.91
CA VAL A 53 14.08 -30.59 -12.80
C VAL A 53 15.13 -31.38 -12.00
N PHE A 54 15.61 -30.83 -10.89
CA PHE A 54 16.51 -31.49 -9.94
C PHE A 54 15.89 -31.39 -8.53
N PRO A 55 15.11 -32.40 -8.10
CA PRO A 55 14.37 -32.36 -6.83
C PRO A 55 15.20 -32.04 -5.60
N LYS A 56 16.42 -32.56 -5.52
CA LYS A 56 17.40 -32.22 -4.49
C LYS A 56 18.38 -31.16 -4.96
N GLY A 57 18.60 -31.02 -6.26
CA GLY A 57 19.48 -30.04 -6.87
C GLY A 57 20.90 -30.57 -7.14
N ASP A 58 21.29 -31.66 -6.49
CA ASP A 58 22.61 -32.29 -6.62
C ASP A 58 22.58 -33.61 -7.40
N GLU A 59 21.41 -34.04 -7.90
CA GLU A 59 21.32 -35.20 -8.80
C GLU A 59 22.11 -34.97 -10.10
N LEU A 60 22.62 -36.05 -10.69
CA LEU A 60 23.36 -35.99 -11.96
C LEU A 60 22.43 -35.99 -13.17
N GLU A 61 21.28 -36.65 -13.06
CA GLU A 61 20.29 -36.76 -14.13
C GLU A 61 19.02 -35.98 -13.77
N PRO A 62 18.40 -35.28 -14.74
CA PRO A 62 17.19 -34.51 -14.49
C PRO A 62 15.95 -35.41 -14.36
N ASN A 63 14.94 -34.90 -13.67
CA ASN A 63 13.60 -35.48 -13.65
C ASN A 63 12.86 -35.16 -14.96
N GLU A 64 12.74 -36.16 -15.84
CA GLU A 64 12.08 -36.02 -17.15
C GLU A 64 10.63 -35.52 -17.05
N LYS A 65 9.88 -35.90 -16.00
CA LYS A 65 8.50 -35.40 -15.84
C LYS A 65 8.45 -33.89 -15.60
N GLY A 66 9.46 -33.35 -14.92
CA GLY A 66 9.60 -31.91 -14.74
C GLY A 66 9.86 -31.20 -16.06
N LEU A 67 10.78 -31.74 -16.88
CA LEU A 67 11.08 -31.20 -18.21
C LEU A 67 9.88 -31.27 -19.16
N GLN A 68 9.18 -32.40 -19.19
CA GLN A 68 8.01 -32.60 -20.05
C GLN A 68 6.89 -31.59 -19.76
N PHE A 69 6.64 -31.25 -18.49
CA PHE A 69 5.66 -30.22 -18.16
C PHE A 69 5.98 -28.87 -18.83
N TYR A 70 7.26 -28.45 -18.80
CA TYR A 70 7.67 -27.20 -19.42
C TYR A 70 7.67 -27.26 -20.95
N ASP A 71 7.97 -28.42 -21.55
CA ASP A 71 7.74 -28.62 -22.98
C ASP A 71 6.29 -28.37 -23.36
N ASP A 72 5.37 -29.00 -22.64
CA ASP A 72 3.94 -28.89 -22.93
C ASP A 72 3.44 -27.46 -22.72
N LEU A 73 3.94 -26.77 -21.68
CA LEU A 73 3.63 -25.37 -21.41
C LEU A 73 4.13 -24.44 -22.53
N PHE A 74 5.38 -24.60 -22.97
CA PHE A 74 5.94 -23.77 -24.03
C PHE A 74 5.29 -24.07 -25.38
N ASP A 75 4.96 -25.33 -25.67
CA ASP A 75 4.23 -25.70 -26.87
C ASP A 75 2.80 -25.10 -26.87
N GLU A 76 2.13 -25.06 -25.72
CA GLU A 76 0.83 -24.39 -25.59
C GLU A 76 0.95 -22.88 -25.78
N CYS A 77 2.02 -22.23 -25.29
CA CYS A 77 2.29 -20.81 -25.57
C CYS A 77 2.48 -20.56 -27.07
N HIS A 78 3.32 -21.36 -27.74
CA HIS A 78 3.59 -21.25 -29.17
C HIS A 78 2.38 -21.51 -30.05
N LYS A 79 1.50 -22.42 -29.63
CA LYS A 79 0.22 -22.67 -30.31
C LYS A 79 -0.62 -21.39 -30.47
N TYR A 80 -0.51 -20.44 -29.55
CA TYR A 80 -1.18 -19.13 -29.62
C TYR A 80 -0.26 -17.98 -30.05
N GLY A 81 0.98 -18.26 -30.45
CA GLY A 81 1.94 -17.24 -30.86
C GLY A 81 2.48 -16.39 -29.70
N ILE A 82 2.49 -16.94 -28.49
CA ILE A 82 3.04 -16.30 -27.30
C ILE A 82 4.49 -16.79 -27.11
N GLU A 83 5.46 -15.89 -27.13
CA GLU A 83 6.87 -16.22 -26.89
C GLU A 83 7.12 -16.44 -25.38
N PRO A 84 7.69 -17.58 -24.95
CA PRO A 84 8.10 -17.74 -23.57
C PRO A 84 9.31 -16.85 -23.25
N LEU A 85 9.24 -16.15 -22.11
CA LEU A 85 10.40 -15.52 -21.46
C LEU A 85 10.67 -16.25 -20.15
N VAL A 86 11.81 -16.93 -20.05
CA VAL A 86 12.07 -17.87 -18.96
C VAL A 86 13.08 -17.31 -17.96
N THR A 87 12.65 -17.22 -16.70
CA THR A 87 13.55 -16.98 -15.57
C THR A 87 14.10 -18.32 -15.06
N ILE A 88 15.42 -18.48 -15.03
CA ILE A 88 16.06 -19.74 -14.65
C ILE A 88 15.97 -19.98 -13.14
N SER A 89 16.25 -18.95 -12.33
CA SER A 89 16.17 -19.00 -10.87
C SER A 89 15.29 -17.85 -10.35
N HIS A 90 14.11 -18.19 -9.80
CA HIS A 90 13.19 -17.24 -9.19
C HIS A 90 12.76 -17.71 -7.79
N TYR A 91 13.60 -17.50 -6.78
CA TYR A 91 13.29 -17.76 -5.35
C TYR A 91 12.86 -19.20 -5.03
N GLU A 92 13.32 -20.16 -5.83
CA GLU A 92 12.81 -21.54 -5.86
C GLU A 92 13.92 -22.60 -5.74
N THR A 93 15.06 -22.21 -5.14
CA THR A 93 16.19 -23.08 -4.85
C THR A 93 15.73 -24.35 -4.13
N PRO A 94 16.13 -25.56 -4.58
CA PRO A 94 15.77 -26.81 -3.93
C PRO A 94 16.14 -26.79 -2.44
N LEU A 95 15.18 -27.12 -1.57
CA LEU A 95 15.35 -27.04 -0.11
C LEU A 95 16.51 -27.91 0.41
N HIS A 96 16.83 -29.00 -0.30
CA HIS A 96 18.01 -29.83 0.00
C HIS A 96 19.31 -29.04 -0.18
N LEU A 97 19.47 -28.28 -1.26
CA LEU A 97 20.64 -27.43 -1.46
C LEU A 97 20.78 -26.39 -0.35
N SER A 98 19.67 -25.76 0.05
CA SER A 98 19.66 -24.84 1.18
C SER A 98 20.11 -25.52 2.48
N LYS A 99 19.55 -26.68 2.83
CA LYS A 99 19.87 -27.38 4.09
C LYS A 99 21.29 -27.98 4.11
N THR A 100 21.78 -28.47 2.97
CA THR A 100 23.05 -29.20 2.89
C THR A 100 24.25 -28.31 2.59
N TYR A 101 24.07 -27.28 1.75
CA TYR A 101 25.15 -26.41 1.29
C TYR A 101 25.02 -24.97 1.78
N ASP A 102 23.95 -24.62 2.51
CA ASP A 102 23.63 -23.26 2.92
C ASP A 102 23.37 -22.30 1.75
N GLY A 103 22.91 -22.83 0.62
CA GLY A 103 22.60 -22.04 -0.57
C GLY A 103 23.82 -21.31 -1.13
N TRP A 104 23.60 -20.09 -1.64
CA TRP A 104 24.59 -19.36 -2.45
C TRP A 104 25.83 -18.87 -1.70
N VAL A 105 25.88 -18.95 -0.36
CA VAL A 105 27.16 -18.73 0.36
C VAL A 105 28.21 -19.79 -0.02
N ASN A 106 27.75 -20.96 -0.48
CA ASN A 106 28.61 -22.05 -0.91
C ASN A 106 28.83 -22.03 -2.42
N ARG A 107 30.09 -21.92 -2.81
CA ARG A 107 30.52 -21.85 -4.21
C ARG A 107 30.07 -23.05 -5.05
N LYS A 108 29.82 -24.23 -4.45
CA LYS A 108 29.29 -25.40 -5.17
C LYS A 108 27.94 -25.13 -5.85
N MET A 109 27.19 -24.13 -5.41
CA MET A 109 25.96 -23.70 -6.09
C MET A 109 26.19 -23.34 -7.55
N ILE A 110 27.37 -22.83 -7.92
CA ILE A 110 27.73 -22.55 -9.32
C ILE A 110 27.71 -23.84 -10.15
N GLU A 111 28.24 -24.95 -9.63
CA GLU A 111 28.26 -26.25 -10.31
C GLU A 111 26.83 -26.82 -10.48
N PHE A 112 26.02 -26.75 -9.43
CA PHE A 112 24.63 -27.21 -9.49
C PHE A 112 23.81 -26.38 -10.48
N TYR A 113 24.01 -25.06 -10.48
CA TYR A 113 23.35 -24.16 -11.40
C TYR A 113 23.82 -24.37 -12.84
N GLU A 114 25.13 -24.58 -13.08
CA GLU A 114 25.69 -24.89 -14.39
C GLU A 114 25.04 -26.14 -15.00
N ARG A 115 24.92 -27.21 -14.20
CA ARG A 115 24.25 -28.45 -14.61
C ARG A 115 22.79 -28.20 -14.96
N TYR A 116 22.09 -27.46 -14.11
CA TYR A 116 20.70 -27.08 -14.32
C TYR A 116 20.52 -26.31 -15.63
N VAL A 117 21.26 -25.21 -15.82
CA VAL A 117 21.27 -24.38 -17.03
C VAL A 117 21.57 -25.20 -18.28
N THR A 118 22.58 -26.07 -18.22
CA THR A 118 22.97 -26.92 -19.36
C THR A 118 21.83 -27.83 -19.81
N VAL A 119 21.08 -28.42 -18.87
CA VAL A 119 19.90 -29.23 -19.17
C VAL A 119 18.80 -28.38 -19.81
N LEU A 120 18.50 -27.22 -19.22
CA LEU A 120 17.45 -26.32 -19.74
C LEU A 120 17.75 -25.88 -21.17
N PHE A 121 18.97 -25.40 -21.41
CA PHE A 121 19.36 -24.91 -22.73
C PHE A 121 19.38 -26.02 -23.77
N ASN A 122 19.82 -27.23 -23.43
CA ASN A 122 19.77 -28.35 -24.37
C ASN A 122 18.34 -28.81 -24.67
N ARG A 123 17.45 -28.82 -23.67
CA ARG A 123 16.07 -29.28 -23.83
C ARG A 123 15.21 -28.27 -24.59
N PHE A 124 15.29 -27.00 -24.22
CA PHE A 124 14.39 -25.95 -24.70
C PHE A 124 15.00 -25.08 -25.81
N LYS A 125 16.16 -25.45 -26.36
CA LYS A 125 16.70 -24.82 -27.57
C LYS A 125 15.67 -24.86 -28.69
N GLY A 126 15.46 -23.71 -29.33
CA GLY A 126 14.46 -23.56 -30.40
C GLY A 126 13.03 -23.36 -29.91
N LYS A 127 12.74 -23.53 -28.61
CA LYS A 127 11.43 -23.21 -28.01
C LYS A 127 11.47 -21.92 -27.19
N VAL A 128 12.61 -21.52 -26.65
CA VAL A 128 12.71 -20.33 -25.81
C VAL A 128 13.83 -19.42 -26.32
N LYS A 129 13.47 -18.19 -26.67
CA LYS A 129 14.40 -17.18 -27.16
C LYS A 129 14.92 -16.27 -26.06
N TYR A 130 14.07 -15.89 -25.10
CA TYR A 130 14.41 -14.91 -24.06
C TYR A 130 14.59 -15.59 -22.70
N TRP A 131 15.73 -15.34 -22.07
CA TRP A 131 16.11 -15.95 -20.80
C TRP A 131 16.57 -14.89 -19.79
N LEU A 132 16.25 -15.10 -18.52
CA LEU A 132 16.76 -14.34 -17.39
C LEU A 132 17.51 -15.29 -16.45
N THR A 133 18.73 -14.96 -16.05
CA THR A 133 19.55 -15.88 -15.24
C THR A 133 19.04 -16.00 -13.80
N PHE A 134 18.84 -14.87 -13.13
CA PHE A 134 18.39 -14.76 -11.74
C PHE A 134 17.34 -13.66 -11.65
N ASN A 135 16.35 -13.83 -10.78
CA ASN A 135 15.43 -12.76 -10.38
C ASN A 135 16.04 -11.94 -9.24
N GLU A 136 16.16 -10.62 -9.43
CA GLU A 136 16.59 -9.64 -8.42
C GLU A 136 17.76 -10.12 -7.54
N ILE A 137 18.94 -10.28 -8.13
CA ILE A 137 20.14 -10.80 -7.44
C ILE A 137 20.48 -10.02 -6.14
N ASN A 138 20.06 -8.76 -6.07
CA ASN A 138 20.28 -7.88 -4.93
C ASN A 138 19.32 -8.13 -3.76
N SER A 139 18.23 -8.87 -3.97
CA SER A 139 17.28 -9.22 -2.91
C SER A 139 17.90 -10.12 -1.84
N ILE A 140 19.03 -10.80 -2.10
CA ILE A 140 19.83 -11.53 -1.08
C ILE A 140 20.20 -10.65 0.11
N LEU A 141 20.42 -9.35 -0.11
CA LEU A 141 20.77 -8.43 0.98
C LEU A 141 19.64 -8.31 2.01
N GLU A 142 18.39 -8.44 1.57
CA GLU A 142 17.21 -8.30 2.42
C GLU A 142 16.59 -9.63 2.82
N GLU A 143 16.49 -10.59 1.91
CA GLU A 143 15.85 -11.88 2.15
C GLU A 143 16.77 -13.06 1.78
N PRO A 144 17.87 -13.30 2.53
CA PRO A 144 18.91 -14.29 2.18
C PRO A 144 18.38 -15.70 1.92
N PHE A 145 17.36 -16.14 2.68
CA PHE A 145 16.78 -17.47 2.52
C PHE A 145 15.89 -17.57 1.28
N MET A 146 15.03 -16.58 1.03
CA MET A 146 14.14 -16.59 -0.13
C MET A 146 14.95 -16.49 -1.42
N SER A 147 15.88 -15.53 -1.47
CA SER A 147 16.60 -15.19 -2.69
C SER A 147 17.78 -16.11 -2.94
N GLY A 148 18.63 -16.30 -1.91
CA GLY A 148 19.87 -17.05 -2.01
C GLY A 148 19.77 -18.51 -1.57
N GLY A 149 18.59 -18.96 -1.10
CA GLY A 149 18.47 -20.27 -0.46
C GLY A 149 19.34 -20.42 0.79
N ILE A 150 19.78 -19.31 1.41
CA ILE A 150 20.72 -19.31 2.53
C ILE A 150 19.98 -19.70 3.80
N TYR A 151 20.31 -20.87 4.33
CA TYR A 151 19.61 -21.47 5.47
C TYR A 151 20.01 -20.82 6.80
N THR A 152 21.25 -20.34 6.92
CA THR A 152 21.74 -19.56 8.05
C THR A 152 20.82 -18.33 8.31
N PRO A 153 20.40 -18.09 9.57
CA PRO A 153 19.55 -16.95 9.90
C PRO A 153 20.15 -15.60 9.49
N LYS A 154 19.34 -14.65 9.01
CA LYS A 154 19.80 -13.30 8.59
C LYS A 154 20.63 -12.60 9.67
N SER A 155 20.28 -12.77 10.95
CA SER A 155 21.00 -12.19 12.09
C SER A 155 22.42 -12.72 12.30
N GLU A 156 22.74 -13.89 11.73
CA GLU A 156 24.05 -14.53 11.83
C GLU A 156 24.93 -14.28 10.59
N LEU A 157 24.37 -13.71 9.53
CA LEU A 157 25.07 -13.40 8.29
C LEU A 157 25.72 -12.02 8.35
N SER A 158 27.01 -11.97 8.03
CA SER A 158 27.70 -10.70 7.84
C SER A 158 27.45 -10.14 6.43
N LYS A 159 27.71 -8.84 6.24
CA LYS A 159 27.72 -8.26 4.88
C LYS A 159 28.72 -8.97 3.96
N GLN A 160 29.83 -9.47 4.49
CA GLN A 160 30.79 -10.26 3.72
C GLN A 160 30.13 -11.52 3.14
N ASP A 161 29.38 -12.26 3.94
CA ASP A 161 28.74 -13.51 3.51
C ASP A 161 27.71 -13.25 2.41
N LEU A 162 26.87 -12.23 2.58
CA LEU A 162 25.85 -11.85 1.61
C LEU A 162 26.46 -11.40 0.27
N TYR A 163 27.48 -10.54 0.31
CA TYR A 163 28.15 -10.09 -0.92
C TYR A 163 28.99 -11.20 -1.58
N GLN A 164 29.51 -12.15 -0.81
CA GLN A 164 30.17 -13.34 -1.38
C GLN A 164 29.15 -14.27 -2.06
N ALA A 165 27.96 -14.44 -1.48
CA ALA A 165 26.88 -15.20 -2.10
C ALA A 165 26.44 -14.56 -3.44
N ILE A 166 26.25 -13.25 -3.46
CA ILE A 166 25.93 -12.51 -4.69
C ILE A 166 27.06 -12.63 -5.71
N HIS A 167 28.34 -12.64 -5.29
CA HIS A 167 29.45 -12.89 -6.19
C HIS A 167 29.34 -14.25 -6.90
N HIS A 168 28.95 -15.31 -6.16
CA HIS A 168 28.73 -16.63 -6.76
C HIS A 168 27.57 -16.61 -7.78
N GLU A 169 26.47 -15.92 -7.50
CA GLU A 169 25.37 -15.76 -8.46
C GLU A 169 25.78 -14.95 -9.70
N LEU A 170 26.60 -13.90 -9.55
CA LEU A 170 27.12 -13.11 -10.67
C LEU A 170 28.03 -13.96 -11.58
N VAL A 171 28.89 -14.78 -11.00
CA VAL A 171 29.73 -15.74 -11.73
C VAL A 171 28.85 -16.78 -12.44
N ALA A 172 27.87 -17.35 -11.75
CA ALA A 172 26.93 -18.33 -12.33
C ALA A 172 26.07 -17.73 -13.46
N SER A 173 25.66 -16.47 -13.32
CA SER A 173 24.94 -15.72 -14.36
C SER A 173 25.79 -15.55 -15.61
N ALA A 174 27.05 -15.10 -15.47
CA ALA A 174 27.95 -14.94 -16.60
C ALA A 174 28.30 -16.28 -17.27
N LEU A 175 28.40 -17.36 -16.48
CA LEU A 175 28.52 -18.73 -16.98
C LEU A 175 27.30 -19.15 -17.81
N ALA A 176 26.08 -18.84 -17.36
CA ALA A 176 24.87 -19.09 -18.14
C ALA A 176 24.84 -18.27 -19.44
N VAL A 177 25.31 -17.02 -19.46
CA VAL A 177 25.45 -16.25 -20.70
C VAL A 177 26.40 -16.97 -21.67
N LYS A 178 27.59 -17.36 -21.20
CA LYS A 178 28.58 -18.12 -22.00
C LYS A 178 27.97 -19.39 -22.60
N LEU A 179 27.39 -20.25 -21.76
CA LEU A 179 26.80 -21.52 -22.19
C LEU A 179 25.63 -21.31 -23.14
N GLY A 180 24.81 -20.29 -22.89
CA GLY A 180 23.66 -20.00 -23.73
C GLY A 180 24.05 -19.54 -25.12
N HIS A 181 25.09 -18.71 -25.27
CA HIS A 181 25.61 -18.36 -26.59
C HIS A 181 26.30 -19.53 -27.30
N GLU A 182 26.91 -20.46 -26.57
CA GLU A 182 27.52 -21.68 -27.12
C GLU A 182 26.48 -22.70 -27.62
N ILE A 183 25.42 -22.93 -26.82
CA ILE A 183 24.39 -23.96 -27.09
C ILE A 183 23.25 -23.41 -27.96
N MET A 184 22.88 -22.13 -27.76
CA MET A 184 21.76 -21.45 -28.39
C MET A 184 22.18 -20.07 -28.94
N PRO A 185 22.92 -19.99 -30.06
CA PRO A 185 23.47 -18.73 -30.57
C PRO A 185 22.45 -17.62 -30.87
N GLY A 186 21.17 -17.96 -31.04
CA GLY A 186 20.08 -17.01 -31.26
C GLY A 186 19.35 -16.55 -29.99
N ALA A 187 19.70 -17.09 -28.82
CA ALA A 187 19.10 -16.71 -27.54
C ALA A 187 19.48 -15.28 -27.14
N LYS A 188 18.60 -14.64 -26.38
CA LYS A 188 18.84 -13.37 -25.70
C LYS A 188 18.79 -13.63 -24.21
N ILE A 189 19.89 -13.36 -23.51
CA ILE A 189 20.07 -13.68 -22.09
C ILE A 189 20.27 -12.38 -21.32
N GLY A 190 19.32 -12.07 -20.45
CA GLY A 190 19.29 -10.86 -19.65
C GLY A 190 19.58 -11.10 -18.18
N CYS A 191 20.01 -10.05 -17.48
CA CYS A 191 19.90 -9.99 -16.03
C CYS A 191 18.52 -9.50 -15.63
N MET A 192 18.12 -9.74 -14.38
CA MET A 192 16.96 -9.11 -13.77
C MET A 192 17.39 -8.48 -12.44
N VAL A 193 17.18 -7.17 -12.32
CA VAL A 193 17.53 -6.40 -11.12
C VAL A 193 16.29 -5.70 -10.56
N LEU A 194 16.23 -5.57 -9.23
CA LEU A 194 15.22 -4.70 -8.62
C LEU A 194 15.61 -3.23 -8.88
N SER A 195 14.78 -2.50 -9.62
CA SER A 195 14.97 -1.06 -9.80
C SER A 195 14.17 -0.26 -8.78
N MET A 196 14.88 0.66 -8.12
CA MET A 196 14.30 1.61 -7.20
C MET A 196 15.05 2.93 -7.36
N PRO A 197 14.60 3.84 -8.26
CA PRO A 197 15.28 5.11 -8.45
C PRO A 197 15.22 5.93 -7.17
N THR A 198 16.37 6.49 -6.81
CA THR A 198 16.56 7.25 -5.59
C THR A 198 16.76 8.72 -5.89
N TYR A 199 15.84 9.56 -5.39
CA TYR A 199 15.92 11.01 -5.52
C TYR A 199 16.58 11.64 -4.30
N PRO A 200 17.28 12.77 -4.45
CA PRO A 200 17.62 13.59 -3.29
C PRO A 200 16.35 14.25 -2.73
N LEU A 201 16.18 14.22 -1.40
CA LEU A 201 15.01 14.82 -0.74
C LEU A 201 14.94 16.34 -0.98
N THR A 202 16.10 17.01 -1.01
CA THR A 202 16.23 18.44 -1.27
C THR A 202 17.42 18.71 -2.19
N PRO A 203 17.56 19.91 -2.79
CA PRO A 203 18.75 20.26 -3.56
C PRO A 203 20.00 20.49 -2.68
N ASN A 204 19.95 20.20 -1.37
CA ASN A 204 21.11 20.22 -0.51
C ASN A 204 22.19 19.27 -1.07
N PRO A 205 23.43 19.72 -1.27
CA PRO A 205 24.52 18.87 -1.76
C PRO A 205 24.71 17.56 -0.97
N ASP A 206 24.45 17.56 0.34
CA ASP A 206 24.55 16.34 1.16
C ASP A 206 23.47 15.31 0.79
N ASP A 207 22.26 15.75 0.47
CA ASP A 207 21.17 14.88 -0.02
C ASP A 207 21.48 14.36 -1.42
N VAL A 208 22.05 15.19 -2.29
CA VAL A 208 22.50 14.80 -3.64
C VAL A 208 23.58 13.72 -3.57
N VAL A 209 24.57 13.88 -2.68
CA VAL A 209 25.63 12.88 -2.47
C VAL A 209 25.08 11.60 -1.83
N ALA A 210 24.14 11.72 -0.89
CA ALA A 210 23.48 10.57 -0.27
C ALA A 210 22.70 9.74 -1.31
N ALA A 211 21.88 10.38 -2.15
CA ALA A 211 21.15 9.75 -3.23
C ALA A 211 22.10 9.10 -4.26
N MET A 212 23.17 9.80 -4.67
CA MET A 212 24.18 9.23 -5.57
C MET A 212 24.80 7.94 -5.00
N HIS A 213 25.13 7.92 -3.71
CA HIS A 213 25.69 6.72 -3.08
C HIS A 213 24.65 5.61 -2.91
N ALA A 214 23.36 5.92 -2.75
CA ALA A 214 22.30 4.93 -2.73
C ALA A 214 22.10 4.30 -4.11
N GLU A 215 21.99 5.11 -5.16
CA GLU A 215 21.92 4.64 -6.55
C GLU A 215 23.12 3.78 -6.92
N GLN A 216 24.34 4.21 -6.55
CA GLN A 216 25.53 3.41 -6.78
C GLN A 216 25.44 2.01 -6.17
N ARG A 217 24.82 1.86 -4.99
CA ARG A 217 24.61 0.56 -4.33
C ARG A 217 23.54 -0.28 -5.03
N ASN A 218 22.54 0.33 -5.64
CA ASN A 218 21.53 -0.38 -6.45
C ASN A 218 22.12 -0.79 -7.82
N ASP A 219 22.86 0.11 -8.46
CA ASP A 219 23.39 -0.08 -9.82
C ASP A 219 24.56 -1.06 -9.90
N ILE A 220 25.26 -1.39 -8.80
CA ILE A 220 26.46 -2.27 -8.87
C ILE A 220 26.18 -3.62 -9.56
N PHE A 221 24.99 -4.17 -9.37
CA PHE A 221 24.66 -5.50 -9.87
C PHE A 221 24.44 -5.46 -11.39
N ALA A 222 23.68 -4.46 -11.86
CA ALA A 222 23.54 -4.17 -13.29
C ALA A 222 24.88 -3.78 -13.92
N ASP A 223 25.74 -3.02 -13.22
CA ASP A 223 27.09 -2.70 -13.67
C ASP A 223 27.91 -3.96 -13.94
N ILE A 224 27.90 -4.94 -13.04
CA ILE A 224 28.67 -6.16 -13.21
C ILE A 224 28.08 -7.02 -14.34
N HIS A 225 26.75 -7.20 -14.40
CA HIS A 225 26.11 -7.94 -15.48
C HIS A 225 26.37 -7.32 -16.87
N ALA A 226 26.33 -6.00 -16.97
CA ALA A 226 26.41 -5.29 -18.24
C ALA A 226 27.86 -5.00 -18.69
N ARG A 227 28.79 -4.83 -17.75
CA ARG A 227 30.19 -4.42 -18.03
C ARG A 227 31.22 -5.52 -17.74
N GLY A 228 30.86 -6.52 -16.96
CA GLY A 228 31.68 -7.70 -16.68
C GLY A 228 32.81 -7.48 -15.67
N TYR A 229 32.72 -6.43 -14.84
CA TYR A 229 33.68 -6.17 -13.77
C TYR A 229 33.05 -5.35 -12.64
N TYR A 230 33.62 -5.45 -11.44
CA TYR A 230 33.18 -4.65 -10.29
C TYR A 230 33.57 -3.17 -10.49
N PRO A 231 32.62 -2.23 -10.38
CA PRO A 231 32.93 -0.82 -10.57
C PRO A 231 33.74 -0.28 -9.37
N LYS A 232 34.77 0.53 -9.64
CA LYS A 232 35.72 0.99 -8.62
C LYS A 232 35.11 1.81 -7.47
N TYR A 233 33.96 2.45 -7.69
CA TYR A 233 33.30 3.26 -6.65
C TYR A 233 32.86 2.40 -5.45
N ILE A 234 32.56 1.11 -5.66
CA ILE A 234 32.10 0.23 -4.58
C ILE A 234 33.22 -0.12 -3.59
N ASN A 235 34.50 -0.01 -4.01
CA ASN A 235 35.64 -0.32 -3.16
C ASN A 235 35.65 0.48 -1.85
N ARG A 236 35.19 1.75 -1.90
CA ARG A 236 35.07 2.58 -0.69
C ARG A 236 34.02 2.01 0.26
N TYR A 237 32.86 1.62 -0.27
CA TYR A 237 31.80 1.01 0.52
C TYR A 237 32.24 -0.34 1.09
N PHE A 238 32.87 -1.20 0.28
CA PHE A 238 33.40 -2.49 0.72
C PHE A 238 34.42 -2.35 1.83
N LYS A 239 35.40 -1.45 1.68
CA LYS A 239 36.38 -1.15 2.73
C LYS A 239 35.71 -0.66 4.01
N ALA A 240 34.72 0.23 3.91
CA ALA A 240 34.00 0.76 5.07
C ALA A 240 33.12 -0.27 5.80
N ASN A 241 32.74 -1.36 5.11
CA ASN A 241 31.87 -2.41 5.63
C ASN A 241 32.59 -3.74 5.84
N ASN A 242 33.93 -3.76 5.79
CA ASN A 242 34.76 -4.96 5.91
C ASN A 242 34.38 -6.08 4.92
N ILE A 243 34.03 -5.70 3.69
CA ILE A 243 33.73 -6.62 2.60
C ILE A 243 35.00 -6.76 1.74
N ASN A 244 35.43 -8.00 1.52
CA ASN A 244 36.50 -8.40 0.62
C ASN A 244 36.04 -9.63 -0.17
N ILE A 245 35.62 -9.42 -1.43
CA ILE A 245 35.15 -10.49 -2.30
C ILE A 245 36.31 -11.42 -2.64
N LYS A 246 36.16 -12.70 -2.33
CA LYS A 246 37.09 -13.73 -2.74
C LYS A 246 36.77 -14.17 -4.17
N PHE A 247 37.62 -13.74 -5.10
CA PHE A 247 37.66 -14.27 -6.47
C PHE A 247 38.49 -15.55 -6.47
N GLU A 248 37.99 -16.60 -7.10
CA GLU A 248 38.79 -17.77 -7.49
C GLU A 248 39.35 -17.57 -8.91
N ASP A 249 40.32 -18.41 -9.27
CA ASP A 249 40.90 -18.41 -10.61
C ASP A 249 39.82 -18.61 -11.68
N GLY A 250 39.75 -17.67 -12.62
CA GLY A 250 38.75 -17.66 -13.70
C GLY A 250 37.53 -16.77 -13.48
N ASP A 251 37.24 -16.34 -12.24
CA ASP A 251 36.05 -15.50 -11.95
C ASP A 251 36.08 -14.16 -12.69
N ALA A 252 37.25 -13.52 -12.77
CA ALA A 252 37.38 -12.27 -13.52
C ALA A 252 37.22 -12.46 -15.04
N GLU A 253 37.53 -13.65 -15.57
CA GLU A 253 37.38 -13.94 -17.00
C GLU A 253 35.94 -14.30 -17.33
N ILE A 254 35.30 -15.15 -16.52
CA ILE A 254 33.91 -15.57 -16.76
C ILE A 254 32.95 -14.38 -16.67
N LEU A 255 33.17 -13.42 -15.75
CA LEU A 255 32.35 -12.21 -15.65
C LEU A 255 32.33 -11.36 -16.92
N LYS A 256 33.33 -11.48 -17.81
CA LYS A 256 33.33 -10.75 -19.10
C LYS A 256 32.24 -11.22 -20.06
N HIS A 257 31.60 -12.37 -19.80
CA HIS A 257 30.42 -12.82 -20.52
C HIS A 257 29.18 -12.04 -20.04
N THR A 258 29.01 -10.83 -20.57
CA THR A 258 27.95 -9.90 -20.17
C THR A 258 26.61 -10.19 -20.85
N VAL A 259 25.53 -9.81 -20.18
CA VAL A 259 24.15 -9.99 -20.66
C VAL A 259 23.85 -9.24 -21.97
N ASP A 260 22.90 -9.76 -22.74
CA ASP A 260 22.43 -9.17 -24.01
C ASP A 260 21.51 -7.96 -23.78
N PHE A 261 20.72 -7.98 -22.71
CA PHE A 261 19.77 -6.94 -22.33
C PHE A 261 19.65 -6.84 -20.82
N ILE A 262 19.11 -5.73 -20.32
CA ILE A 262 18.88 -5.52 -18.89
C ILE A 262 17.38 -5.54 -18.65
N SER A 263 16.93 -6.46 -17.81
CA SER A 263 15.56 -6.44 -17.31
C SER A 263 15.49 -5.98 -15.87
N PHE A 264 14.35 -5.44 -15.48
CA PHE A 264 14.14 -4.98 -14.12
C PHE A 264 12.68 -5.03 -13.69
N SER A 265 12.46 -5.11 -12.37
CA SER A 265 11.20 -4.79 -11.72
C SER A 265 11.15 -3.30 -11.37
N TYR A 266 9.97 -2.71 -11.46
CA TYR A 266 9.73 -1.33 -11.06
C TYR A 266 8.38 -1.22 -10.35
N TYR A 267 8.36 -0.54 -9.19
CA TYR A 267 7.12 -0.27 -8.47
C TYR A 267 7.09 1.11 -7.82
N VAL A 268 8.23 1.55 -7.28
CA VAL A 268 8.30 2.73 -6.42
C VAL A 268 9.66 3.42 -6.55
N SER A 269 9.66 4.74 -6.40
CA SER A 269 10.87 5.56 -6.17
C SER A 269 11.02 5.88 -4.68
N ILE A 270 12.24 6.11 -4.20
CA ILE A 270 12.48 6.59 -2.83
C ILE A 270 13.26 7.90 -2.82
N CYS A 271 13.21 8.63 -1.70
CA CYS A 271 14.12 9.76 -1.46
C CYS A 271 15.22 9.40 -0.46
N GLU A 272 16.36 10.08 -0.59
CA GLU A 272 17.48 10.00 0.34
C GLU A 272 17.87 11.38 0.88
N THR A 273 18.42 11.38 2.09
CA THR A 273 18.82 12.60 2.81
C THR A 273 20.17 12.38 3.50
N GLY A 274 21.00 13.43 3.50
CA GLY A 274 22.23 13.51 4.28
C GLY A 274 21.97 13.79 5.77
N ASP A 275 20.77 14.27 6.12
CA ASP A 275 20.34 14.54 7.48
C ASP A 275 19.77 13.27 8.16
N PRO A 276 20.45 12.68 9.16
CA PRO A 276 19.99 11.48 9.84
C PRO A 276 18.64 11.65 10.56
N GLN A 277 18.28 12.86 10.99
CA GLN A 277 17.03 13.11 11.71
C GLN A 277 15.80 13.04 10.80
N LYS A 278 15.99 13.24 9.49
CA LYS A 278 14.92 13.17 8.48
C LYS A 278 14.72 11.78 7.90
N ARG A 279 15.56 10.81 8.29
CA ARG A 279 15.39 9.39 7.94
C ARG A 279 14.31 8.78 8.83
N VAL A 280 13.06 9.14 8.56
CA VAL A 280 11.90 8.52 9.20
C VAL A 280 11.48 7.32 8.36
N GLU A 281 11.54 6.12 8.94
CA GLU A 281 11.07 4.90 8.29
C GLU A 281 9.54 4.98 8.12
N GLY A 282 9.06 4.92 6.88
CA GLY A 282 7.63 4.90 6.57
C GLY A 282 6.98 3.55 6.88
N LYS A 283 5.70 3.56 7.27
CA LYS A 283 4.89 2.32 7.36
C LYS A 283 4.80 1.68 5.96
N GLY A 284 5.19 0.42 5.84
CA GLY A 284 5.03 -0.37 4.61
C GLY A 284 6.26 -0.47 3.70
N ASN A 285 7.35 0.24 4.03
CA ASN A 285 8.58 0.15 3.25
C ASN A 285 9.43 -1.06 3.69
N LEU A 286 9.44 -2.10 2.85
CA LEU A 286 10.48 -3.14 2.85
C LEU A 286 11.90 -2.57 2.60
N PHE A 287 11.99 -1.30 2.19
CA PHE A 287 13.22 -0.64 1.74
C PHE A 287 13.51 0.63 2.55
N ALA A 288 14.76 0.79 3.00
CA ALA A 288 15.21 1.99 3.70
C ALA A 288 15.14 3.23 2.78
N GLY A 289 14.58 4.34 3.26
CA GLY A 289 14.47 5.61 2.52
C GLY A 289 13.48 6.60 3.16
N VAL A 290 13.42 7.82 2.62
CA VAL A 290 12.46 8.87 3.00
C VAL A 290 11.31 8.89 1.99
N GLN A 291 10.08 9.07 2.47
CA GLN A 291 8.92 9.26 1.59
C GLN A 291 9.05 10.55 0.78
N ASN A 292 8.74 10.48 -0.51
CA ASN A 292 8.70 11.62 -1.39
C ASN A 292 7.42 12.46 -1.10
N PRO A 293 7.52 13.73 -0.69
CA PRO A 293 6.36 14.54 -0.31
C PRO A 293 5.40 14.87 -1.47
N TYR A 294 5.79 14.59 -2.72
CA TYR A 294 5.01 14.88 -3.92
C TYR A 294 4.19 13.69 -4.43
N LEU A 295 4.44 12.48 -3.93
CA LEU A 295 3.81 11.26 -4.44
C LEU A 295 2.66 10.79 -3.56
N LYS A 296 1.59 10.34 -4.21
CA LYS A 296 0.50 9.61 -3.54
C LYS A 296 0.95 8.20 -3.20
N ALA A 297 0.39 7.63 -2.13
CA ALA A 297 0.60 6.24 -1.76
C ALA A 297 -0.65 5.40 -2.05
N SER A 298 -0.45 4.12 -2.37
CA SER A 298 -1.51 3.11 -2.41
C SER A 298 -2.01 2.76 -1.01
N GLU A 299 -3.08 1.97 -0.91
CA GLU A 299 -3.60 1.48 0.37
C GLU A 299 -2.56 0.68 1.18
N TRP A 300 -1.58 0.06 0.51
CA TRP A 300 -0.45 -0.65 1.14
C TRP A 300 0.74 0.26 1.48
N GLY A 301 0.58 1.58 1.37
CA GLY A 301 1.61 2.57 1.69
C GLY A 301 2.70 2.74 0.62
N TRP A 302 2.58 2.09 -0.54
CA TRP A 302 3.57 2.19 -1.62
C TRP A 302 3.34 3.44 -2.44
N GLN A 303 4.36 4.29 -2.59
CA GLN A 303 4.25 5.49 -3.40
C GLN A 303 4.14 5.15 -4.89
N ILE A 304 3.23 5.84 -5.58
CA ILE A 304 2.98 5.66 -7.01
C ILE A 304 3.75 6.73 -7.78
N ASP A 305 4.79 6.33 -8.52
CA ASP A 305 5.61 7.20 -9.34
C ASP A 305 5.74 6.68 -10.77
N PRO A 306 4.86 7.04 -11.70
CA PRO A 306 5.04 6.65 -13.10
C PRO A 306 6.27 7.30 -13.74
N GLN A 307 6.63 8.54 -13.35
CA GLN A 307 7.75 9.26 -13.97
C GLN A 307 9.10 8.65 -13.59
N GLY A 308 9.21 8.06 -12.39
CA GLY A 308 10.39 7.31 -11.99
C GLY A 308 10.70 6.11 -12.88
N LEU A 309 9.71 5.54 -13.58
CA LEU A 309 9.93 4.51 -14.59
C LEU A 309 10.67 5.09 -15.80
N ARG A 310 10.27 6.27 -16.30
CA ARG A 310 10.98 6.99 -17.38
C ARG A 310 12.40 7.37 -16.95
N VAL A 311 12.57 7.83 -15.71
CA VAL A 311 13.90 8.14 -15.14
C VAL A 311 14.79 6.89 -15.12
N THR A 312 14.25 5.75 -14.68
CA THR A 312 14.97 4.47 -14.66
C THR A 312 15.39 4.04 -16.05
N LEU A 313 14.46 4.09 -17.02
CA LEU A 313 14.71 3.69 -18.41
C LEU A 313 15.83 4.53 -19.04
N ASN A 314 15.74 5.86 -18.93
CA ASN A 314 16.78 6.76 -19.42
C ASN A 314 18.13 6.52 -18.72
N LYS A 315 18.13 6.40 -17.38
CA LYS A 315 19.36 6.12 -16.61
C LYS A 315 20.06 4.85 -17.09
N TYR A 316 19.33 3.74 -17.21
CA TYR A 316 19.91 2.47 -17.63
C TYR A 316 20.36 2.51 -19.09
N TRP A 317 19.60 3.15 -19.97
CA TRP A 317 20.00 3.33 -21.35
C TRP A 317 21.30 4.14 -21.47
N ASP A 318 21.35 5.33 -20.88
CA ASP A 318 22.53 6.20 -20.87
C ASP A 318 23.77 5.50 -20.29
N ARG A 319 23.56 4.67 -19.26
CA ARG A 319 24.63 4.01 -18.53
C ARG A 319 25.19 2.78 -19.24
N TYR A 320 24.35 2.03 -19.96
CA TYR A 320 24.68 0.69 -20.47
C TYR A 320 24.59 0.53 -21.97
N GLN A 321 23.76 1.33 -22.66
CA GLN A 321 23.49 1.22 -24.10
C GLN A 321 23.17 -0.24 -24.50
N LYS A 322 22.32 -0.88 -23.69
CA LYS A 322 21.79 -2.23 -23.90
C LYS A 322 20.27 -2.16 -23.88
N PRO A 323 19.57 -2.96 -24.70
CA PRO A 323 18.11 -3.00 -24.70
C PRO A 323 17.56 -3.27 -23.30
N LEU A 324 16.42 -2.67 -22.99
CA LEU A 324 15.77 -2.75 -21.68
C LEU A 324 14.47 -3.54 -21.76
N PHE A 325 14.19 -4.37 -20.75
CA PHE A 325 12.94 -5.12 -20.66
C PHE A 325 12.29 -4.93 -19.30
N ILE A 326 11.12 -4.29 -19.26
CA ILE A 326 10.34 -4.16 -18.03
C ILE A 326 9.63 -5.49 -17.80
N VAL A 327 10.17 -6.31 -16.91
CA VAL A 327 9.69 -7.69 -16.72
C VAL A 327 8.78 -7.85 -15.50
N GLU A 328 8.57 -6.76 -14.77
CA GLU A 328 7.70 -6.71 -13.61
C GLU A 328 7.34 -5.26 -13.25
N ASN A 329 6.05 -4.93 -13.38
CA ASN A 329 5.43 -3.70 -12.88
C ASN A 329 3.93 -3.97 -12.72
N GLY A 330 3.29 -3.43 -11.69
CA GLY A 330 1.88 -3.64 -11.43
C GLY A 330 1.39 -3.02 -10.13
N LEU A 331 0.09 -3.04 -9.93
CA LEU A 331 -0.55 -2.54 -8.71
C LEU A 331 -1.24 -3.68 -7.97
N GLY A 332 -0.81 -3.90 -6.74
CA GLY A 332 -1.47 -4.81 -5.82
C GLY A 332 -2.59 -4.10 -5.07
N ALA A 333 -3.81 -4.63 -5.14
CA ALA A 333 -5.00 -4.10 -4.47
C ALA A 333 -5.87 -5.23 -3.88
N ALA A 334 -6.85 -4.90 -3.03
CA ALA A 334 -7.83 -5.86 -2.53
C ALA A 334 -9.02 -5.86 -3.47
N ASP A 335 -8.93 -6.67 -4.52
CA ASP A 335 -9.99 -6.75 -5.52
C ASP A 335 -11.24 -7.43 -4.97
N GLU A 336 -12.41 -6.89 -5.31
CA GLU A 336 -13.71 -7.43 -4.95
C GLU A 336 -14.38 -8.04 -6.17
N LEU A 337 -14.71 -9.33 -6.09
CA LEU A 337 -15.43 -10.04 -7.15
C LEU A 337 -16.92 -9.71 -7.07
N ILE A 338 -17.41 -8.90 -8.00
CA ILE A 338 -18.81 -8.49 -8.08
C ILE A 338 -19.54 -9.21 -9.22
N THR A 339 -20.85 -8.99 -9.31
CA THR A 339 -21.68 -9.43 -10.44
C THR A 339 -22.16 -8.19 -11.19
N ASP A 340 -21.86 -8.10 -12.48
CA ASP A 340 -22.25 -6.95 -13.32
C ASP A 340 -23.76 -6.95 -13.65
N GLU A 341 -24.22 -5.90 -14.33
CA GLU A 341 -25.61 -5.75 -14.77
C GLU A 341 -26.09 -6.85 -15.74
N ASN A 342 -25.17 -7.58 -16.36
CA ASN A 342 -25.44 -8.68 -17.29
C ASN A 342 -25.36 -10.07 -16.61
N GLY A 343 -25.06 -10.13 -15.31
CA GLY A 343 -24.93 -11.37 -14.55
C GLY A 343 -23.55 -12.02 -14.59
N ASN A 344 -22.52 -11.36 -15.15
CA ASN A 344 -21.16 -11.88 -15.22
C ASN A 344 -20.36 -11.53 -13.97
N LYS A 345 -19.44 -12.42 -13.57
CA LYS A 345 -18.46 -12.13 -12.52
C LYS A 345 -17.36 -11.23 -13.07
N THR A 346 -17.06 -10.14 -12.36
CA THR A 346 -16.02 -9.18 -12.75
C THR A 346 -15.42 -8.49 -11.52
N VAL A 347 -14.31 -7.79 -11.72
CA VAL A 347 -13.74 -6.83 -10.77
C VAL A 347 -13.75 -5.46 -11.45
N ASN A 348 -14.19 -4.42 -10.73
CA ASN A 348 -14.06 -3.05 -11.20
C ASN A 348 -12.73 -2.46 -10.70
N ASP A 349 -11.69 -2.55 -11.51
CA ASP A 349 -10.31 -2.19 -11.14
C ASP A 349 -9.77 -0.97 -11.91
N ASP A 350 -10.57 0.08 -12.04
CA ASP A 350 -10.18 1.35 -12.68
C ASP A 350 -8.87 1.93 -12.11
N TYR A 351 -8.58 1.68 -10.84
CA TYR A 351 -7.32 2.05 -10.19
C TYR A 351 -6.10 1.33 -10.80
N ARG A 352 -6.24 0.07 -11.20
CA ARG A 352 -5.19 -0.73 -11.85
C ARG A 352 -5.01 -0.30 -13.30
N ILE A 353 -6.12 -0.06 -14.00
CA ILE A 353 -6.10 0.50 -15.36
C ILE A 353 -5.36 1.84 -15.36
N GLN A 354 -5.71 2.76 -14.45
CA GLN A 354 -5.06 4.06 -14.32
C GLN A 354 -3.56 3.93 -14.01
N TYR A 355 -3.19 3.08 -13.05
CA TYR A 355 -1.78 2.84 -12.71
C TYR A 355 -0.97 2.36 -13.93
N LEU A 356 -1.46 1.33 -14.63
CA LEU A 356 -0.77 0.76 -15.78
C LEU A 356 -0.71 1.76 -16.94
N ASN A 357 -1.80 2.49 -17.20
CA ASN A 357 -1.83 3.53 -18.20
C ASN A 357 -0.76 4.59 -17.93
N ASP A 358 -0.68 5.12 -16.71
CA ASP A 358 0.25 6.19 -16.37
C ASP A 358 1.70 5.74 -16.52
N HIS A 359 2.02 4.50 -16.14
CA HIS A 359 3.36 3.94 -16.34
C HIS A 359 3.66 3.69 -17.82
N LEU A 360 2.74 3.11 -18.58
CA LEU A 360 2.93 2.84 -20.01
C LEU A 360 3.05 4.10 -20.85
N VAL A 361 2.37 5.19 -20.48
CA VAL A 361 2.60 6.52 -21.08
C VAL A 361 4.05 6.94 -20.88
N GLN A 362 4.60 6.77 -19.67
CA GLN A 362 6.01 7.10 -19.39
C GLN A 362 7.00 6.15 -20.09
N VAL A 363 6.62 4.90 -20.36
CA VAL A 363 7.38 4.01 -21.25
C VAL A 363 7.39 4.54 -22.69
N GLY A 364 6.23 4.98 -23.20
CA GLY A 364 6.13 5.60 -24.53
C GLY A 364 7.00 6.85 -24.65
N GLU A 365 6.98 7.70 -23.63
CA GLU A 365 7.87 8.87 -23.53
C GLU A 365 9.36 8.49 -23.53
N ALA A 366 9.76 7.44 -22.82
CA ALA A 366 11.14 6.95 -22.83
C ALA A 366 11.57 6.41 -24.20
N ILE A 367 10.65 5.78 -24.94
CA ILE A 367 10.90 5.34 -26.32
C ILE A 367 11.13 6.57 -27.23
N GLU A 368 10.34 7.63 -27.09
CA GLU A 368 10.54 8.90 -27.79
C GLU A 368 11.86 9.60 -27.38
N ASP A 369 12.32 9.42 -26.13
CA ASP A 369 13.65 9.86 -25.68
C ASP A 369 14.80 9.08 -26.36
N GLY A 370 14.49 7.96 -27.04
CA GLY A 370 15.44 7.12 -27.77
C GLY A 370 15.89 5.87 -27.02
N VAL A 371 15.20 5.49 -25.93
CA VAL A 371 15.50 4.26 -25.17
C VAL A 371 14.98 3.03 -25.93
N GLU A 372 15.84 2.02 -26.13
CA GLU A 372 15.41 0.75 -26.72
C GLU A 372 14.72 -0.14 -25.68
N VAL A 373 13.38 -0.10 -25.67
CA VAL A 373 12.54 -0.94 -24.81
C VAL A 373 12.05 -2.16 -25.60
N MET A 374 12.47 -3.35 -25.16
CA MET A 374 12.11 -4.63 -25.78
C MET A 374 10.66 -5.03 -25.54
N GLY A 375 10.10 -4.65 -24.38
CA GLY A 375 8.75 -5.01 -24.00
C GLY A 375 8.41 -4.68 -22.54
N TYR A 376 7.18 -5.02 -22.18
CA TYR A 376 6.59 -4.82 -20.86
C TYR A 376 5.77 -6.06 -20.49
N THR A 377 6.02 -6.64 -19.31
CA THR A 377 5.18 -7.72 -18.75
C THR A 377 4.61 -7.32 -17.40
N SER A 378 3.28 -7.15 -17.35
CA SER A 378 2.58 -6.85 -16.10
C SER A 378 2.80 -7.96 -15.08
N TRP A 379 3.12 -7.57 -13.84
CA TRP A 379 3.32 -8.53 -12.76
C TRP A 379 2.03 -9.24 -12.41
N GLY A 380 2.12 -10.54 -12.14
CA GLY A 380 1.00 -11.35 -11.68
C GLY A 380 -0.22 -11.25 -12.58
N CYS A 381 -0.03 -11.29 -13.91
CA CYS A 381 -1.09 -11.12 -14.91
C CYS A 381 -2.36 -11.97 -14.71
N ILE A 382 -2.22 -13.10 -14.02
CA ILE A 382 -3.28 -13.83 -13.34
C ILE A 382 -2.94 -13.82 -11.85
N ASP A 383 -3.95 -13.64 -10.99
CA ASP A 383 -3.74 -13.59 -9.54
C ASP A 383 -2.91 -14.75 -9.02
N LEU A 384 -2.04 -14.47 -8.06
CA LEU A 384 -1.06 -15.44 -7.54
C LEU A 384 -0.88 -15.29 -6.03
N VAL A 385 -0.28 -16.31 -5.42
CA VAL A 385 0.13 -16.25 -4.01
C VAL A 385 1.35 -15.34 -3.91
N SER A 386 1.23 -14.22 -3.19
CA SER A 386 2.29 -13.22 -3.09
C SER A 386 3.59 -13.78 -2.48
N ALA A 387 4.75 -13.30 -2.95
CA ALA A 387 6.04 -13.72 -2.43
C ALA A 387 6.27 -13.22 -0.98
N SER A 388 5.87 -11.98 -0.69
CA SER A 388 6.13 -11.31 0.60
C SER A 388 5.27 -11.83 1.74
N THR A 389 3.95 -11.94 1.55
CA THR A 389 2.99 -12.30 2.61
C THR A 389 2.42 -13.70 2.44
N ALA A 390 2.72 -14.38 1.33
CA ALA A 390 2.17 -15.70 0.99
C ALA A 390 0.64 -15.72 0.99
N GLU A 391 0.06 -14.64 0.47
CA GLU A 391 -1.36 -14.33 0.52
C GLU A 391 -1.95 -14.06 -0.88
N MET A 392 -3.24 -14.29 -1.06
CA MET A 392 -4.08 -13.96 -2.21
C MET A 392 -4.91 -12.68 -2.04
N LYS A 393 -5.01 -12.08 -0.84
CA LYS A 393 -5.79 -10.84 -0.63
C LYS A 393 -5.27 -9.66 -1.45
N LYS A 394 -3.95 -9.54 -1.58
CA LYS A 394 -3.31 -8.52 -2.43
C LYS A 394 -3.15 -9.06 -3.84
N ARG A 395 -4.03 -8.62 -4.74
CA ARG A 395 -4.22 -9.12 -6.11
C ARG A 395 -3.61 -8.17 -7.13
N TYR A 396 -3.02 -8.74 -8.18
CA TYR A 396 -2.29 -8.00 -9.23
C TYR A 396 -2.84 -8.24 -10.63
N GLY A 397 -3.62 -9.30 -10.82
CA GLY A 397 -3.92 -9.83 -12.14
C GLY A 397 -4.96 -9.06 -12.91
N PHE A 398 -4.91 -9.24 -14.23
CA PHE A 398 -6.03 -8.99 -15.12
C PHE A 398 -7.11 -10.06 -14.95
N ILE A 399 -6.69 -11.27 -14.54
CA ILE A 399 -7.55 -12.44 -14.35
C ILE A 399 -7.64 -12.72 -12.86
N TYR A 400 -8.84 -12.50 -12.31
CA TYR A 400 -9.15 -12.84 -10.92
C TYR A 400 -9.19 -14.35 -10.72
N VAL A 401 -8.47 -14.85 -9.71
CA VAL A 401 -8.56 -16.25 -9.28
C VAL A 401 -9.38 -16.31 -7.99
N ASP A 402 -10.50 -17.04 -8.05
CA ASP A 402 -11.38 -17.28 -6.90
C ASP A 402 -10.75 -18.27 -5.91
N ARG A 403 -9.74 -17.78 -5.20
CA ARG A 403 -9.02 -18.41 -4.11
C ARG A 403 -8.59 -17.34 -3.11
N ASN A 404 -8.82 -17.58 -1.81
CA ASN A 404 -8.51 -16.63 -0.74
C ASN A 404 -7.36 -17.14 0.16
N ASN A 405 -7.00 -16.34 1.17
CA ASN A 405 -5.87 -16.58 2.09
C ASN A 405 -6.00 -17.84 2.94
N ASP A 406 -7.18 -18.42 2.94
CA ASP A 406 -7.62 -19.51 3.77
C ASP A 406 -7.90 -20.75 2.92
N GLY A 407 -7.20 -21.83 3.26
CA GLY A 407 -7.95 -23.05 3.54
C GLY A 407 -8.98 -22.67 4.60
N THR A 408 -10.20 -22.41 4.12
CA THR A 408 -11.43 -22.09 4.84
C THR A 408 -11.43 -22.61 6.27
N GLU A 409 -11.57 -21.72 7.26
CA GLU A 409 -12.35 -21.92 8.50
C GLU A 409 -12.02 -20.84 9.54
N MET A 410 -12.80 -19.74 9.56
CA MET A 410 -12.87 -18.83 10.71
C MET A 410 -13.49 -19.59 11.90
N LYS A 411 -12.75 -19.73 12.99
CA LYS A 411 -13.22 -20.46 14.18
C LYS A 411 -13.86 -19.51 15.16
N ILE A 412 -15.08 -19.82 15.58
CA ILE A 412 -15.84 -19.07 16.57
C ILE A 412 -15.07 -19.08 17.88
N GLU A 413 -14.54 -17.94 18.29
CA GLU A 413 -14.01 -17.71 19.62
C GLU A 413 -15.16 -17.54 20.62
N LYS A 414 -16.19 -16.79 20.25
CA LYS A 414 -17.33 -16.52 21.12
C LYS A 414 -18.60 -16.24 20.34
N VAL A 415 -19.70 -16.89 20.71
CA VAL A 415 -21.03 -16.50 20.23
C VAL A 415 -21.54 -15.32 21.07
N LEU A 416 -21.85 -14.20 20.45
CA LEU A 416 -22.42 -13.03 21.13
C LEU A 416 -23.95 -13.12 21.13
N ASN A 417 -24.55 -13.39 19.97
CA ASN A 417 -25.97 -13.69 19.80
C ASN A 417 -26.17 -14.53 18.51
N ASN A 418 -27.41 -14.89 18.16
CA ASN A 418 -27.70 -15.74 16.99
C ASN A 418 -27.18 -15.20 15.64
N ASN A 419 -26.92 -13.90 15.55
CA ASN A 419 -26.53 -13.20 14.33
C ASN A 419 -25.11 -12.62 14.39
N VAL A 420 -24.41 -12.77 15.52
CA VAL A 420 -23.08 -12.18 15.73
C VAL A 420 -22.17 -13.14 16.47
N VAL A 421 -20.98 -13.38 15.89
CA VAL A 421 -19.90 -14.14 16.52
C VAL A 421 -18.61 -13.34 16.55
N THR A 422 -17.76 -13.65 17.51
CA THR A 422 -16.34 -13.35 17.46
C THR A 422 -15.63 -14.60 16.94
N VAL A 423 -14.78 -14.44 15.93
CA VAL A 423 -13.98 -15.51 15.35
C VAL A 423 -12.49 -15.17 15.44
N ILE A 424 -11.65 -16.18 15.49
CA ILE A 424 -10.22 -16.03 15.24
C ILE A 424 -9.98 -16.41 13.78
N ASP A 425 -9.42 -15.48 13.02
CA ASP A 425 -8.98 -15.76 11.66
C ASP A 425 -7.74 -16.67 11.66
N PRO A 426 -7.38 -17.27 10.52
CA PRO A 426 -6.18 -18.10 10.43
C PRO A 426 -4.86 -17.34 10.72
N GLY A 427 -4.87 -16.01 10.67
CA GLY A 427 -3.76 -15.14 11.05
C GLY A 427 -3.65 -14.89 12.56
N GLY A 428 -4.56 -15.44 13.37
CA GLY A 428 -4.61 -15.23 14.81
C GLY A 428 -5.25 -13.91 15.23
N ASN A 429 -5.89 -13.18 14.30
CA ASN A 429 -6.61 -11.96 14.61
C ASN A 429 -8.03 -12.27 15.05
N GLU A 430 -8.47 -11.58 16.09
CA GLU A 430 -9.84 -11.66 16.57
C GLU A 430 -10.73 -10.71 15.75
N LEU A 431 -11.69 -11.27 15.03
CA LEU A 431 -12.66 -10.58 14.18
C LEU A 431 -14.07 -10.68 14.77
N VAL A 432 -14.89 -9.65 14.57
CA VAL A 432 -16.33 -9.73 14.87
C VAL A 432 -17.08 -9.91 13.55
N VAL A 433 -17.83 -11.00 13.41
CA VAL A 433 -18.55 -11.36 12.19
C VAL A 433 -20.05 -11.34 12.45
N MET A 434 -20.78 -10.68 11.55
CA MET A 434 -22.23 -10.54 11.59
C MET A 434 -22.87 -11.17 10.37
N GLY A 435 -24.05 -11.74 10.59
CA GLY A 435 -24.80 -12.42 9.56
C GLY A 435 -26.09 -13.02 10.10
N ARG A 436 -27.19 -12.90 9.36
CA ARG A 436 -28.47 -13.47 9.78
C ARG A 436 -28.37 -14.97 10.03
N GLY A 437 -28.54 -15.39 11.28
CA GLY A 437 -28.46 -16.78 11.72
C GLY A 437 -27.05 -17.38 11.71
N ILE A 438 -25.99 -16.57 11.54
CA ILE A 438 -24.60 -17.05 11.44
C ILE A 438 -24.14 -17.85 12.66
N ALA A 439 -24.71 -17.57 13.84
CA ALA A 439 -24.41 -18.27 15.08
C ALA A 439 -25.53 -19.23 15.52
N PHE A 440 -26.56 -19.43 14.69
CA PHE A 440 -27.72 -20.22 15.06
C PHE A 440 -27.32 -21.68 15.30
N LYS A 441 -27.45 -22.13 16.55
CA LYS A 441 -27.00 -23.46 17.04
C LYS A 441 -25.50 -23.73 16.87
N LYS A 442 -24.68 -22.68 16.82
CA LYS A 442 -23.22 -22.80 16.77
C LYS A 442 -22.60 -22.67 18.16
N HIS A 443 -21.42 -23.25 18.36
CA HIS A 443 -20.68 -23.22 19.61
C HIS A 443 -19.23 -22.72 19.42
N THR A 444 -18.60 -22.25 20.51
CA THR A 444 -17.17 -21.88 20.49
C THR A 444 -16.31 -23.05 20.00
N GLY A 445 -15.40 -22.76 19.09
CA GLY A 445 -14.52 -23.71 18.41
C GLY A 445 -15.07 -24.24 17.09
N GLU A 446 -16.36 -24.06 16.80
CA GLU A 446 -16.97 -24.39 15.51
C GLU A 446 -16.73 -23.31 14.47
N THR A 447 -17.00 -23.62 13.21
CA THR A 447 -16.74 -22.74 12.08
C THR A 447 -18.02 -22.07 11.61
N ILE A 448 -17.89 -20.86 11.08
CA ILE A 448 -19.02 -20.14 10.49
C ILE A 448 -19.23 -20.53 9.04
N ASP A 449 -20.48 -20.39 8.58
CA ASP A 449 -20.82 -20.51 7.17
C ASP A 449 -20.57 -19.14 6.52
N ASP A 450 -19.55 -19.08 5.66
CA ASP A 450 -19.13 -17.85 5.00
C ASP A 450 -20.24 -17.25 4.12
N SER A 451 -21.21 -18.06 3.66
CA SER A 451 -22.36 -17.56 2.88
C SER A 451 -23.38 -16.76 3.71
N LEU A 452 -23.35 -16.93 5.03
CA LEU A 452 -24.16 -16.16 5.97
C LEU A 452 -23.47 -14.89 6.42
N VAL A 453 -22.21 -14.67 6.04
CA VAL A 453 -21.44 -13.47 6.43
C VAL A 453 -21.95 -12.27 5.66
N GLU A 454 -22.58 -11.35 6.38
CA GLU A 454 -23.02 -10.07 5.84
C GLU A 454 -21.96 -8.99 6.10
N LYS A 455 -21.23 -9.10 7.23
CA LYS A 455 -20.19 -8.12 7.59
C LYS A 455 -19.11 -8.67 8.52
N ILE A 456 -17.87 -8.20 8.34
CA ILE A 456 -16.72 -8.51 9.20
C ILE A 456 -16.12 -7.19 9.72
N PHE A 457 -15.85 -7.12 11.01
CA PHE A 457 -15.10 -6.03 11.64
C PHE A 457 -13.74 -6.56 12.12
N SER A 458 -12.66 -5.99 11.58
CA SER A 458 -11.29 -6.19 12.06
C SER A 458 -10.92 -5.04 12.99
N LEU A 459 -10.72 -5.31 14.27
CA LEU A 459 -10.52 -4.25 15.26
C LEU A 459 -9.07 -4.22 15.71
N GLU A 460 -8.36 -3.13 15.40
CA GLU A 460 -6.94 -2.95 15.76
C GLU A 460 -6.73 -2.71 17.27
N SER A 461 -7.75 -2.19 17.97
CA SER A 461 -7.69 -1.86 19.39
C SER A 461 -8.51 -2.84 20.24
N LYS A 462 -7.85 -3.48 21.21
CA LYS A 462 -8.50 -4.38 22.18
C LYS A 462 -9.62 -3.69 22.98
N GLU A 463 -9.47 -2.41 23.30
CA GLU A 463 -10.47 -1.67 24.08
C GLU A 463 -11.74 -1.38 23.26
N VAL A 464 -11.57 -0.98 22.00
CA VAL A 464 -12.68 -0.74 21.06
C VAL A 464 -13.40 -2.06 20.75
N SER A 465 -12.63 -3.14 20.54
CA SER A 465 -13.14 -4.49 20.35
C SER A 465 -14.02 -4.95 21.52
N GLN A 466 -13.57 -4.75 22.75
CA GLN A 466 -14.34 -5.15 23.92
C GLN A 466 -15.63 -4.33 24.10
N LYS A 467 -15.58 -3.01 23.85
CA LYS A 467 -16.77 -2.15 23.87
C LYS A 467 -17.79 -2.54 22.80
N LEU A 468 -17.35 -2.82 21.57
CA LEU A 468 -18.23 -3.27 20.49
C LEU A 468 -18.88 -4.61 20.83
N LYS A 469 -18.13 -5.58 21.38
CA LYS A 469 -18.69 -6.88 21.79
C LYS A 469 -19.76 -6.77 22.87
N THR A 470 -19.54 -5.91 23.87
CA THR A 470 -20.55 -5.64 24.90
C THR A 470 -21.79 -5.04 24.27
N LEU A 471 -21.62 -4.03 23.40
CA LEU A 471 -22.73 -3.37 22.72
C LEU A 471 -23.54 -4.35 21.85
N LEU A 472 -22.87 -5.19 21.07
CA LEU A 472 -23.52 -6.20 20.21
C LEU A 472 -24.16 -7.37 20.98
N SER A 473 -23.87 -7.52 22.28
CA SER A 473 -24.55 -8.50 23.13
C SER A 473 -25.90 -7.99 23.62
N ASP A 474 -26.04 -6.67 23.79
CA ASP A 474 -27.20 -6.04 24.44
C ASP A 474 -28.12 -5.30 23.45
N ILE A 475 -27.61 -4.93 22.26
CA ILE A 475 -28.36 -4.19 21.23
C ILE A 475 -28.82 -5.15 20.11
N PRO A 476 -30.11 -5.11 19.70
CA PRO A 476 -30.59 -5.90 18.58
C PRO A 476 -29.88 -5.57 17.26
N VAL A 477 -29.68 -6.59 16.41
CA VAL A 477 -28.89 -6.46 15.17
C VAL A 477 -29.45 -5.41 14.21
N GLU A 478 -30.77 -5.20 14.24
CA GLU A 478 -31.48 -4.25 13.40
C GLU A 478 -31.00 -2.80 13.64
N TYR A 479 -30.58 -2.46 14.87
CA TYR A 479 -30.04 -1.13 15.19
C TYR A 479 -28.62 -0.96 14.63
N VAL A 480 -27.86 -2.05 14.58
CA VAL A 480 -26.49 -2.07 14.01
C VAL A 480 -26.57 -1.94 12.50
N GLU A 481 -27.48 -2.67 11.85
CA GLU A 481 -27.76 -2.57 10.41
C GLU A 481 -28.22 -1.17 10.02
N CYS A 482 -29.16 -0.58 10.77
CA CYS A 482 -29.60 0.79 10.58
C CYS A 482 -28.44 1.79 10.69
N SER A 483 -27.58 1.63 11.71
CA SER A 483 -26.41 2.48 11.90
C SER A 483 -25.40 2.34 10.77
N ASP A 484 -25.18 1.12 10.28
CA ASP A 484 -24.31 0.84 9.13
C ASP A 484 -24.81 1.49 7.84
N GLU A 485 -26.11 1.42 7.58
CA GLU A 485 -26.72 2.09 6.43
C GLU A 485 -26.51 3.61 6.49
N ILE A 486 -26.70 4.21 7.68
CA ILE A 486 -26.44 5.63 7.91
C ILE A 486 -24.96 5.98 7.68
N ILE A 487 -24.04 5.15 8.19
CA ILE A 487 -22.59 5.37 8.05
C ILE A 487 -22.17 5.26 6.59
N ARG A 488 -22.61 4.25 5.85
CA ARG A 488 -22.29 4.11 4.41
C ARG A 488 -22.83 5.26 3.58
N TYR A 489 -24.06 5.70 3.87
CA TYR A 489 -24.62 6.89 3.24
C TYR A 489 -23.79 8.13 3.58
N ALA A 490 -23.37 8.29 4.84
CA ALA A 490 -22.52 9.38 5.27
C ALA A 490 -21.17 9.39 4.54
N GLU A 491 -20.46 8.26 4.49
CA GLU A 491 -19.17 8.11 3.79
C GLU A 491 -19.30 8.45 2.30
N THR A 492 -20.39 8.02 1.67
CA THR A 492 -20.68 8.34 0.26
C THR A 492 -20.87 9.84 0.04
N VAL A 493 -21.63 10.51 0.91
CA VAL A 493 -21.92 11.95 0.78
C VAL A 493 -20.72 12.83 1.18
N LEU A 494 -19.92 12.37 2.14
CA LEU A 494 -18.74 13.09 2.62
C LEU A 494 -17.52 12.88 1.72
N GLY A 495 -17.41 11.73 1.05
CA GLY A 495 -16.30 11.38 0.16
C GLY A 495 -15.04 10.92 0.91
N GLU A 496 -15.17 10.51 2.16
CA GLU A 496 -14.09 10.01 3.01
C GLU A 496 -14.60 8.89 3.93
N LYS A 497 -13.72 7.96 4.31
CA LYS A 497 -14.06 6.91 5.29
C LYS A 497 -14.08 7.49 6.70
N LEU A 498 -15.09 7.10 7.49
CA LEU A 498 -15.22 7.51 8.88
C LEU A 498 -14.44 6.58 9.80
N HIS A 499 -13.92 7.11 10.91
CA HIS A 499 -13.21 6.30 11.88
C HIS A 499 -14.12 5.23 12.51
N GLU A 500 -13.62 4.00 12.68
CA GLU A 500 -14.41 2.82 13.07
C GLU A 500 -15.16 2.94 14.41
N SER A 501 -14.73 3.86 15.29
CA SER A 501 -15.45 4.17 16.54
C SER A 501 -16.87 4.69 16.32
N ILE A 502 -17.20 5.15 15.10
CA ILE A 502 -18.56 5.59 14.74
C ILE A 502 -19.57 4.45 14.83
N TYR A 503 -19.17 3.22 14.50
CA TYR A 503 -20.06 2.05 14.57
C TYR A 503 -20.52 1.77 16.00
N ILE A 504 -19.71 2.10 17.01
CA ILE A 504 -20.08 1.97 18.42
C ILE A 504 -20.95 3.16 18.83
N SER A 505 -20.42 4.37 18.64
CA SER A 505 -21.01 5.59 19.18
C SER A 505 -22.37 5.94 18.55
N LEU A 506 -22.54 5.72 17.25
CA LEU A 506 -23.80 5.96 16.56
C LEU A 506 -24.85 4.90 16.91
N THR A 507 -24.46 3.61 16.94
CA THR A 507 -25.38 2.53 17.30
C THR A 507 -25.91 2.69 18.71
N ASP A 508 -25.03 3.01 19.66
CA ASP A 508 -25.42 3.29 21.04
C ASP A 508 -26.39 4.49 21.10
N HIS A 509 -26.08 5.56 20.38
CA HIS A 509 -26.91 6.75 20.34
C HIS A 509 -28.30 6.50 19.77
N ILE A 510 -28.41 5.78 18.64
CA ILE A 510 -29.70 5.45 18.01
C ILE A 510 -30.54 4.57 18.94
N HIS A 511 -29.93 3.55 19.54
CA HIS A 511 -30.59 2.70 20.52
C HIS A 511 -31.15 3.52 21.70
N PHE A 512 -30.32 4.37 22.32
CA PHE A 512 -30.76 5.25 23.40
C PHE A 512 -31.77 6.32 22.96
N ALA A 513 -31.67 6.86 21.74
CA ALA A 513 -32.63 7.84 21.22
C ALA A 513 -34.02 7.21 21.07
N ILE A 514 -34.09 6.00 20.51
CA ILE A 514 -35.34 5.26 20.35
C ILE A 514 -35.94 4.86 21.70
N ASP A 515 -35.12 4.34 22.63
CA ASP A 515 -35.60 3.96 23.95
C ASP A 515 -36.15 5.17 24.73
N ARG A 516 -35.42 6.29 24.72
CA ARG A 516 -35.89 7.56 25.30
C ARG A 516 -37.18 8.05 24.66
N HIS A 517 -37.28 7.98 23.34
CA HIS A 517 -38.48 8.40 22.61
C HIS A 517 -39.70 7.55 22.98
N ARG A 518 -39.53 6.23 23.09
CA ARG A 518 -40.59 5.29 23.54
C ARG A 518 -41.04 5.57 24.97
N GLN A 519 -40.16 6.07 25.82
CA GLN A 519 -40.47 6.50 27.19
C GLN A 519 -41.07 7.91 27.28
N GLY A 520 -41.26 8.61 26.15
CA GLY A 520 -41.81 9.96 26.11
C GLY A 520 -40.83 11.05 26.57
N LEU A 521 -39.53 10.75 26.64
CA LEU A 521 -38.49 11.70 27.06
C LEU A 521 -37.88 12.39 25.82
N GLN A 522 -38.25 13.64 25.59
CA GLN A 522 -37.67 14.46 24.52
C GLN A 522 -36.49 15.28 25.02
N ILE A 523 -35.37 15.24 24.29
CA ILE A 523 -34.19 16.07 24.55
C ILE A 523 -34.00 17.05 23.40
N ARG A 524 -33.75 18.31 23.73
CA ARG A 524 -33.41 19.34 22.75
C ARG A 524 -31.90 19.48 22.61
N ASN A 525 -31.43 19.69 21.39
CA ASN A 525 -30.02 19.97 21.15
C ASN A 525 -29.75 21.46 21.38
N ALA A 526 -28.94 21.79 22.38
CA ALA A 526 -28.61 23.18 22.72
C ALA A 526 -27.82 23.94 21.63
N LEU A 527 -27.24 23.21 20.68
CA LEU A 527 -26.46 23.71 19.55
C LEU A 527 -27.13 23.42 18.20
N PHE A 528 -28.44 23.12 18.19
CA PHE A 528 -29.16 22.70 16.99
C PHE A 528 -28.93 23.63 15.79
N TRP A 529 -29.08 24.93 16.01
CA TRP A 529 -28.94 25.95 14.95
C TRP A 529 -27.49 26.09 14.49
N GLU A 530 -26.54 26.02 15.42
CA GLU A 530 -25.11 26.07 15.11
C GLU A 530 -24.67 24.86 14.30
N ILE A 531 -25.12 23.66 14.67
CA ILE A 531 -24.79 22.42 13.96
C ILE A 531 -25.37 22.44 12.54
N LYS A 532 -26.64 22.79 12.40
CA LYS A 532 -27.31 22.95 11.11
C LYS A 532 -26.56 23.88 10.16
N ARG A 533 -25.96 24.94 10.70
CA ARG A 533 -25.23 25.96 9.93
C ARG A 533 -23.77 25.60 9.66
N MET A 534 -23.07 25.08 10.66
CA MET A 534 -21.63 24.81 10.59
C MET A 534 -21.29 23.48 9.93
N TYR A 535 -22.18 22.51 10.02
CA TYR A 535 -22.02 21.14 9.55
C TYR A 535 -23.19 20.78 8.63
N ARG A 536 -23.37 21.59 7.56
CA ARG A 536 -24.54 21.49 6.65
C ARG A 536 -24.66 20.11 6.01
N LYS A 537 -23.53 19.49 5.63
CA LYS A 537 -23.51 18.17 5.01
C LYS A 537 -23.88 17.08 6.01
N GLU A 538 -23.26 17.11 7.18
CA GLU A 538 -23.47 16.16 8.28
C GLU A 538 -24.88 16.28 8.86
N TYR A 539 -25.42 17.49 8.90
CA TYR A 539 -26.82 17.74 9.26
C TYR A 539 -27.78 17.20 8.18
N ALA A 540 -27.51 17.42 6.88
CA ALA A 540 -28.32 16.82 5.82
C ALA A 540 -28.29 15.28 5.88
N ILE A 541 -27.13 14.70 6.24
CA ILE A 541 -27.00 13.26 6.52
C ILE A 541 -27.84 12.88 7.74
N GLY A 542 -27.80 13.67 8.83
CA GLY A 542 -28.65 13.44 10.00
C GLY A 542 -30.14 13.42 9.67
N LEU A 543 -30.62 14.29 8.76
CA LEU A 543 -32.01 14.26 8.30
C LEU A 543 -32.32 12.97 7.54
N LYS A 544 -31.41 12.53 6.66
CA LYS A 544 -31.55 11.25 5.97
C LYS A 544 -31.48 10.07 6.94
N ALA A 545 -30.68 10.18 8.00
CA ALA A 545 -30.57 9.16 9.04
C ALA A 545 -31.90 8.98 9.78
N LEU A 546 -32.63 10.06 10.07
CA LEU A 546 -33.97 9.94 10.65
C LEU A 546 -34.94 9.20 9.72
N GLN A 547 -34.85 9.41 8.40
CA GLN A 547 -35.65 8.65 7.42
C GLN A 547 -35.26 7.18 7.41
N ILE A 548 -33.96 6.87 7.42
CA ILE A 548 -33.47 5.49 7.47
C ILE A 548 -33.97 4.81 8.76
N ILE A 549 -33.92 5.49 9.91
CA ILE A 549 -34.44 4.96 11.19
C ILE A 549 -35.95 4.70 11.12
N GLU A 550 -36.72 5.59 10.50
CA GLU A 550 -38.16 5.39 10.29
C GLU A 550 -38.43 4.20 9.37
N GLU A 551 -37.71 4.07 8.26
CA GLU A 551 -37.86 3.00 7.27
C GLU A 551 -37.45 1.62 7.82
N THR A 552 -36.35 1.56 8.57
CA THR A 552 -35.75 0.30 9.06
C THR A 552 -36.29 -0.14 10.42
N LEU A 553 -36.52 0.80 11.35
CA LEU A 553 -36.90 0.51 12.74
C LEU A 553 -38.33 0.93 13.08
N GLY A 554 -39.03 1.62 12.18
CA GLY A 554 -40.44 2.01 12.34
C GLY A 554 -40.67 3.08 13.42
N VAL A 555 -39.65 3.88 13.74
CA VAL A 555 -39.73 4.92 14.79
C VAL A 555 -39.42 6.30 14.21
N LEU A 556 -40.38 7.21 14.33
CA LEU A 556 -40.21 8.61 13.93
C LEU A 556 -39.59 9.42 15.07
N LEU A 557 -38.29 9.67 14.99
CA LEU A 557 -37.55 10.49 15.94
C LEU A 557 -37.72 12.00 15.67
N PRO A 558 -37.62 12.87 16.70
CA PRO A 558 -37.71 14.31 16.52
C PRO A 558 -36.50 14.87 15.76
N GLU A 559 -36.70 16.00 15.07
CA GLU A 559 -35.65 16.66 14.26
C GLU A 559 -34.39 16.99 15.07
N ASP A 560 -34.51 17.24 16.39
CA ASP A 560 -33.36 17.45 17.28
C ASP A 560 -32.31 16.32 17.24
N GLU A 561 -32.74 15.06 16.99
CA GLU A 561 -31.83 13.90 16.89
C GLU A 561 -30.91 13.98 15.66
N CYS A 562 -31.33 14.67 14.60
CA CYS A 562 -30.49 14.96 13.43
C CYS A 562 -29.20 15.70 13.85
N ALA A 563 -29.29 16.64 14.78
CA ALA A 563 -28.15 17.41 15.23
C ALA A 563 -27.19 16.57 16.10
N PHE A 564 -27.72 15.62 16.88
CA PHE A 564 -26.87 14.70 17.64
C PHE A 564 -26.17 13.69 16.74
N ILE A 565 -26.86 13.14 15.73
CA ILE A 565 -26.26 12.26 14.71
C ILE A 565 -25.15 13.00 13.95
N ALA A 566 -25.41 14.22 13.49
CA ALA A 566 -24.41 15.05 12.81
C ALA A 566 -23.13 15.22 13.65
N MET A 567 -23.26 15.39 14.96
CA MET A 567 -22.10 15.51 15.86
C MET A 567 -21.29 14.23 15.99
N HIS A 568 -21.93 13.05 15.96
CA HIS A 568 -21.21 11.78 15.92
C HIS A 568 -20.39 11.63 14.64
N LEU A 569 -20.96 12.03 13.49
CA LEU A 569 -20.27 12.01 12.20
C LEU A 569 -19.05 12.92 12.20
N VAL A 570 -19.22 14.17 12.64
CA VAL A 570 -18.10 15.13 12.76
C VAL A 570 -17.01 14.59 13.68
N ASN A 571 -17.40 13.98 14.79
CA ASN A 571 -16.45 13.39 15.72
C ASN A 571 -15.62 12.27 15.08
N ALA A 572 -16.26 11.45 14.24
CA ALA A 572 -15.60 10.36 13.52
C ALA A 572 -14.68 10.84 12.39
N GLN A 573 -14.98 11.97 11.73
CA GLN A 573 -14.08 12.58 10.74
C GLN A 573 -12.80 13.14 11.40
N MET A 574 -12.93 13.69 12.62
CA MET A 574 -11.82 14.34 13.32
C MET A 574 -10.96 13.37 14.15
N ASN A 575 -11.35 12.09 14.25
CA ASN A 575 -10.75 11.09 15.14
C ASN A 575 -10.59 11.60 16.59
N GLY A 576 -11.56 12.39 17.07
CA GLY A 576 -11.53 13.12 18.34
C GLY A 576 -12.56 12.64 19.36
N GLU A 577 -12.63 13.32 20.51
CA GLU A 577 -13.69 13.10 21.50
C GLU A 577 -14.89 14.03 21.28
N MET A 578 -16.10 13.56 21.56
CA MET A 578 -17.33 14.36 21.39
C MET A 578 -17.27 15.69 22.17
N ARG A 579 -16.63 15.70 23.35
CA ARG A 579 -16.41 16.93 24.14
C ARG A 579 -15.56 17.96 23.41
N GLU A 580 -14.57 17.51 22.64
CA GLU A 580 -13.71 18.39 21.84
C GLU A 580 -14.53 19.01 20.71
N THR A 581 -15.30 18.21 19.96
CA THR A 581 -16.17 18.70 18.87
C THR A 581 -17.19 19.73 19.35
N ILE A 582 -17.81 19.50 20.53
CA ILE A 582 -18.71 20.47 21.17
C ILE A 582 -17.95 21.75 21.55
N SER A 583 -16.74 21.63 22.10
CA SER A 583 -15.93 22.77 22.50
C SER A 583 -15.52 23.63 21.30
N ILE A 584 -15.13 23.00 20.19
CA ILE A 584 -14.85 23.67 18.91
C ILE A 584 -16.07 24.45 18.44
N THR A 585 -17.24 23.80 18.44
CA THR A 585 -18.50 24.43 18.01
C THR A 585 -18.83 25.66 18.86
N ASN A 586 -18.63 25.59 20.18
CA ASN A 586 -18.82 26.73 21.09
C ASN A 586 -17.83 27.86 20.84
N ILE A 587 -16.53 27.56 20.64
CA ILE A 587 -15.52 28.58 20.33
C ILE A 587 -15.89 29.32 19.04
N VAL A 588 -16.25 28.58 17.98
CA VAL A 588 -16.63 29.19 16.70
C VAL A 588 -17.89 30.04 16.86
N LYS A 589 -18.91 29.54 17.57
CA LYS A 589 -20.13 30.29 17.89
C LYS A 589 -19.83 31.60 18.61
N ASP A 590 -19.02 31.56 19.65
CA ASP A 590 -18.67 32.74 20.45
C ASP A 590 -17.88 33.76 19.63
N ILE A 591 -16.94 33.31 18.80
CA ILE A 591 -16.18 34.18 17.90
C ILE A 591 -17.09 34.85 16.89
N LEU A 592 -18.00 34.11 16.24
CA LEU A 592 -18.98 34.71 15.32
C LEU A 592 -19.85 35.75 16.03
N ASN A 593 -20.25 35.50 17.28
CA ASN A 593 -21.00 36.47 18.08
C ASN A 593 -20.18 37.72 18.42
N ILE A 594 -18.87 37.58 18.68
CA ILE A 594 -17.96 38.72 18.89
C ILE A 594 -17.89 39.56 17.61
N VAL A 595 -17.82 38.92 16.43
CA VAL A 595 -17.79 39.61 15.14
C VAL A 595 -19.10 40.35 14.89
N ARG A 596 -20.26 39.68 14.99
CA ARG A 596 -21.58 40.29 14.82
C ARG A 596 -21.78 41.50 15.73
N ARG A 597 -21.40 41.39 17.01
CA ARG A 597 -21.51 42.49 17.98
C ARG A 597 -20.54 43.62 17.74
N SER A 598 -19.36 43.34 17.19
CA SER A 598 -18.33 44.37 16.95
C SER A 598 -18.65 45.24 15.74
N PHE A 599 -19.32 44.67 14.74
CA PHE A 599 -19.69 45.39 13.51
C PHE A 599 -21.17 45.74 13.41
N VAL A 600 -22.01 45.21 14.30
CA VAL A 600 -23.48 45.39 14.28
C VAL A 600 -24.08 44.93 12.94
N ILE A 601 -23.62 43.76 12.48
CA ILE A 601 -24.06 43.13 11.23
C ILE A 601 -24.61 41.73 11.47
N GLU A 602 -25.56 41.32 10.62
CA GLU A 602 -25.78 39.91 10.29
C GLU A 602 -24.69 39.47 9.31
N LEU A 603 -24.27 38.21 9.34
CA LEU A 603 -23.27 37.69 8.41
C LEU A 603 -24.00 36.89 7.33
N ASP A 604 -23.79 37.18 6.03
CA ASP A 604 -24.32 36.35 4.94
C ASP A 604 -23.69 34.97 5.00
N GLU A 605 -24.52 34.03 5.46
CA GLU A 605 -24.13 32.66 5.69
C GLU A 605 -23.95 31.85 4.42
N ASP A 606 -24.46 32.36 3.29
CA ASP A 606 -24.37 31.73 1.99
C ASP A 606 -23.21 32.31 1.15
N SER A 607 -22.54 33.35 1.67
CA SER A 607 -21.34 33.90 1.05
C SER A 607 -20.14 32.94 1.14
N LEU A 608 -19.35 32.90 0.06
CA LEU A 608 -18.07 32.17 0.03
C LEU A 608 -17.09 32.69 1.09
N SER A 609 -17.15 33.99 1.39
CA SER A 609 -16.33 34.65 2.41
C SER A 609 -16.64 34.09 3.81
N TYR A 610 -17.92 33.92 4.14
CA TYR A 610 -18.35 33.33 5.41
C TYR A 610 -17.98 31.84 5.50
N TYR A 611 -18.15 31.07 4.41
CA TYR A 611 -17.75 29.66 4.39
C TYR A 611 -16.25 29.48 4.64
N ARG A 612 -15.40 30.28 3.97
CA ARG A 612 -13.95 30.26 4.20
C ARG A 612 -13.61 30.66 5.64
N PHE A 613 -14.26 31.70 6.17
CA PHE A 613 -14.04 32.16 7.53
C PHE A 613 -14.38 31.07 8.56
N LEU A 614 -15.53 30.41 8.41
CA LEU A 614 -15.93 29.26 9.23
C LEU A 614 -14.88 28.13 9.22
N THR A 615 -14.41 27.74 8.04
CA THR A 615 -13.37 26.70 7.91
C THR A 615 -12.10 27.09 8.67
N HIS A 616 -11.65 28.35 8.55
CA HIS A 616 -10.49 28.83 9.29
C HIS A 616 -10.72 28.89 10.80
N LEU A 617 -11.93 29.27 11.24
CA LEU A 617 -12.30 29.27 12.65
C LEU A 617 -12.31 27.86 13.26
N LYS A 618 -12.70 26.82 12.50
CA LYS A 618 -12.63 25.43 12.97
C LYS A 618 -11.19 25.01 13.28
N PHE A 619 -10.26 25.23 12.34
CA PHE A 619 -8.84 24.94 12.56
C PHE A 619 -8.23 25.80 13.68
N PHE A 620 -8.65 27.06 13.79
CA PHE A 620 -8.25 27.92 14.89
C PHE A 620 -8.72 27.39 16.25
N ALA A 621 -10.00 27.03 16.38
CA ALA A 621 -10.57 26.49 17.60
C ALA A 621 -9.88 25.18 18.02
N GLN A 622 -9.55 24.31 17.06
CA GLN A 622 -8.77 23.10 17.33
C GLN A 622 -7.38 23.41 17.91
N ARG A 623 -6.65 24.37 17.30
CA ARG A 623 -5.36 24.83 17.85
C ARG A 623 -5.52 25.39 19.26
N VAL A 624 -6.56 26.19 19.50
CA VAL A 624 -6.84 26.78 20.81
C VAL A 624 -6.94 25.70 21.89
N LEU A 625 -7.64 24.59 21.62
CA LEU A 625 -7.81 23.47 22.55
C LEU A 625 -6.53 22.64 22.72
N GLN A 626 -5.76 22.44 21.65
CA GLN A 626 -4.54 21.62 21.66
C GLN A 626 -3.31 22.35 22.22
N GLY A 627 -3.40 23.67 22.47
CA GLY A 627 -2.27 24.46 22.98
C GLY A 627 -1.14 24.68 21.96
N THR A 628 -1.34 24.32 20.69
CA THR A 628 -0.35 24.49 19.62
C THR A 628 -0.38 25.93 19.10
N ALA A 629 0.70 26.69 19.28
CA ALA A 629 0.84 28.04 18.73
C ALA A 629 1.41 27.99 17.30
N ILE A 630 1.07 28.96 16.46
CA ILE A 630 1.86 29.23 15.24
C ILE A 630 3.15 29.89 15.73
N GLU A 631 4.31 29.26 15.48
CA GLU A 631 5.62 29.84 15.81
C GLU A 631 5.78 31.17 15.06
N ASP A 632 6.09 32.25 15.80
CA ASP A 632 6.45 33.54 15.21
C ASP A 632 7.74 33.34 14.41
N LYS A 633 7.65 33.24 13.08
CA LYS A 633 8.83 33.00 12.24
C LYS A 633 9.76 34.22 12.17
N GLU A 634 9.28 35.40 12.56
CA GLU A 634 10.07 36.63 12.60
C GLU A 634 9.61 37.54 13.76
N ALA A 635 10.55 38.02 14.58
CA ALA A 635 10.27 38.92 15.70
C ALA A 635 9.71 40.30 15.25
N ASP A 636 9.96 40.68 13.99
CA ASP A 636 9.44 41.86 13.32
C ASP A 636 8.73 41.42 12.03
N ASN A 637 7.40 41.28 12.06
CA ASN A 637 6.59 41.04 10.87
C ASN A 637 5.99 42.39 10.39
N PRO A 638 6.55 43.04 9.34
CA PRO A 638 6.09 44.35 8.86
C PRO A 638 4.65 44.33 8.34
N LEU A 639 4.16 43.14 7.98
CA LEU A 639 2.80 42.92 7.47
C LEU A 639 1.76 43.10 8.58
N HIS A 640 2.09 42.76 9.83
CA HIS A 640 1.21 42.96 10.98
C HIS A 640 0.89 44.45 11.20
N ASP A 641 1.93 45.29 11.19
CA ASP A 641 1.79 46.73 11.41
C ASP A 641 1.10 47.45 10.25
N LEU A 642 1.26 46.94 9.02
CA LEU A 642 0.57 47.43 7.85
C LEU A 642 -0.93 47.10 7.90
N VAL A 643 -1.28 45.84 8.17
CA VAL A 643 -2.68 45.36 8.17
C VAL A 643 -3.46 45.94 9.36
N SER A 644 -2.85 46.07 10.54
CA SER A 644 -3.49 46.70 11.70
C SER A 644 -3.81 48.19 11.49
N LYS A 645 -2.98 48.91 10.72
CA LYS A 645 -3.26 50.30 10.30
C LYS A 645 -4.30 50.38 9.18
N GLN A 646 -4.29 49.42 8.25
CA GLN A 646 -5.19 49.41 7.10
C GLN A 646 -6.62 49.02 7.47
N TYR A 647 -6.80 48.10 8.42
CA TYR A 647 -8.10 47.60 8.85
C TYR A 647 -8.26 47.70 10.38
N PRO A 648 -8.34 48.93 10.94
CA PRO A 648 -8.30 49.15 12.37
C PRO A 648 -9.49 48.53 13.12
N GLU A 649 -10.67 48.49 12.52
CA GLU A 649 -11.88 47.90 13.12
C GLU A 649 -11.83 46.38 13.16
N ALA A 650 -11.40 45.73 12.07
CA ALA A 650 -11.17 44.29 12.02
C ALA A 650 -10.07 43.85 12.99
N HIS A 651 -9.00 44.64 13.10
CA HIS A 651 -7.94 44.38 14.07
C HIS A 651 -8.44 44.52 15.51
N ALA A 652 -9.23 45.56 15.82
CA ALA A 652 -9.84 45.71 17.13
C ALA A 652 -10.77 44.53 17.48
N CYS A 653 -11.50 43.99 16.50
CA CYS A 653 -12.30 42.77 16.68
C CYS A 653 -11.41 41.53 16.94
N ALA A 654 -10.30 41.35 16.21
CA ALA A 654 -9.35 40.27 16.45
C ALA A 654 -8.73 40.34 17.86
N VAL A 655 -8.45 41.55 18.37
CA VAL A 655 -7.98 41.75 19.75
C VAL A 655 -9.04 41.32 20.78
N LYS A 656 -10.33 41.58 20.54
CA LYS A 656 -11.41 41.07 21.42
C LYS A 656 -11.47 39.53 21.43
N ILE A 657 -11.20 38.88 20.29
CA ILE A 657 -11.10 37.41 20.22
C ILE A 657 -9.91 36.91 21.04
N ASN A 658 -8.75 37.58 20.97
CA ASN A 658 -7.60 37.26 21.82
C ASN A 658 -7.91 37.41 23.33
N GLU A 659 -8.68 38.44 23.71
CA GLU A 659 -9.13 38.57 25.10
C GLU A 659 -10.07 37.44 25.54
N TYR A 660 -10.98 37.02 24.66
CA TYR A 660 -11.88 35.90 24.88
C TYR A 660 -11.09 34.59 25.07
N THR A 661 -10.16 34.26 24.18
CA THR A 661 -9.34 33.04 24.29
C THR A 661 -8.48 33.04 25.54
N ARG A 662 -7.94 34.21 25.93
CA ARG A 662 -7.15 34.35 27.16
C ARG A 662 -8.02 34.13 28.41
N LYS A 663 -9.23 34.69 28.45
CA LYS A 663 -10.11 34.61 29.63
C LYS A 663 -10.72 33.22 29.81
N ILE A 664 -11.15 32.58 28.72
CA ILE A 664 -11.91 31.32 28.79
C ILE A 664 -10.99 30.09 28.70
N TYR A 665 -9.93 30.15 27.90
CA TYR A 665 -9.05 29.01 27.59
C TYR A 665 -7.60 29.21 28.05
N ASN A 666 -7.29 30.32 28.75
CA ASN A 666 -5.94 30.68 29.19
C ASN A 666 -4.91 30.72 28.04
N ARG A 667 -5.35 31.03 26.81
CA ARG A 667 -4.51 31.10 25.61
C ARG A 667 -4.37 32.52 25.09
N ILE A 668 -3.12 32.96 24.94
CA ILE A 668 -2.75 34.23 24.31
C ILE A 668 -2.41 33.93 22.85
N LEU A 669 -3.03 34.65 21.91
CA LEU A 669 -2.78 34.50 20.49
C LEU A 669 -1.47 35.17 20.08
N SER A 670 -0.75 34.58 19.12
CA SER A 670 0.44 35.19 18.54
C SER A 670 0.09 36.39 17.64
N LYS A 671 1.10 37.21 17.28
CA LYS A 671 0.89 38.31 16.34
C LYS A 671 0.40 37.80 14.98
N GLU A 672 0.94 36.68 14.52
CA GLU A 672 0.52 36.07 13.26
C GLU A 672 -0.95 35.59 13.30
N GLU A 673 -1.40 35.02 14.41
CA GLU A 673 -2.80 34.60 14.57
C GLU A 673 -3.76 35.80 14.59
N ILE A 674 -3.38 36.90 15.25
CA ILE A 674 -4.16 38.15 15.26
C ILE A 674 -4.23 38.77 13.86
N LEU A 675 -3.11 38.81 13.15
CA LEU A 675 -3.03 39.26 11.75
C LEU A 675 -3.95 38.43 10.85
N TYR A 676 -3.89 37.11 10.97
CA TYR A 676 -4.69 36.19 10.17
C TYR A 676 -6.20 36.37 10.44
N LEU A 677 -6.60 36.47 11.70
CA LEU A 677 -8.00 36.76 12.08
C LEU A 677 -8.46 38.11 11.53
N THR A 678 -7.61 39.14 11.61
CA THR A 678 -7.92 40.50 11.11
C THR A 678 -8.29 40.46 9.62
N ILE A 679 -7.51 39.76 8.78
CA ILE A 679 -7.75 39.68 7.33
C ILE A 679 -9.07 38.98 7.02
N HIS A 680 -9.39 37.89 7.72
CA HIS A 680 -10.62 37.14 7.46
C HIS A 680 -11.88 37.82 8.00
N ILE A 681 -11.77 38.51 9.13
CA ILE A 681 -12.84 39.37 9.66
C ILE A 681 -13.13 40.49 8.66
N GLU A 682 -12.11 41.17 8.15
CA GLU A 682 -12.29 42.22 7.14
C GLU A 682 -12.99 41.68 5.89
N ARG A 683 -12.58 40.51 5.40
CA ARG A 683 -13.20 39.91 4.20
C ARG A 683 -14.66 39.54 4.41
N VAL A 684 -15.02 39.00 5.57
CA VAL A 684 -16.41 38.62 5.83
C VAL A 684 -17.30 39.84 6.04
N VAL A 685 -16.78 40.90 6.68
CA VAL A 685 -17.52 42.16 6.92
C VAL A 685 -17.68 42.97 5.63
N ARG A 686 -16.63 43.06 4.80
CA ARG A 686 -16.64 43.88 3.58
C ARG A 686 -17.56 43.33 2.48
N THR A 687 -17.80 42.02 2.47
CA THR A 687 -18.73 41.40 1.51
C THR A 687 -20.17 41.92 1.72
N GLU A 688 -20.56 42.26 2.96
CA GLU A 688 -21.86 42.85 3.30
C GLU A 688 -21.95 44.34 2.93
N GLN A 689 -20.90 45.10 3.18
CA GLN A 689 -20.88 46.55 2.94
C GLN A 689 -20.95 46.94 1.45
N THR A 690 -20.89 45.96 0.54
CA THR A 690 -20.94 46.19 -0.92
C THR A 690 -22.34 45.94 -1.51
N ILE A 691 -23.33 45.58 -0.69
CA ILE A 691 -24.71 45.27 -1.12
C ILE A 691 -25.71 46.42 -0.80
N GLU A 692 -25.28 47.52 -0.18
CA GLU A 692 -26.10 48.75 -0.04
C GLU A 692 -26.22 49.58 -1.33
#